data_AF-A0A0G1TWX8-F1
#
_entry.id   AF-A0A0G1TWX8-F1
#
_cell.length_a   1.000
_cell.length_b   1.000
_cell.length_c   1.000
_cell.angle_alpha   90.00
_cell.angle_beta   90.00
_cell.angle_gamma   90.00
#
_symmetry.space_group_name_H-M   'P 1'
#
loop_
_entity.id
_entity.type
_entity.pdbx_description
1 polymer ?
#
loop_
_entity_poly.entity_id
_entity_poly.type
_entity_poly.pdbx_seq_one_letter_code
_entity_poly.pdbx_strand_id
1 'polypeptide(L)'
;MMLFEYDKSIFIIDLGIRMPEENMPGIDYVIPNVAYLKGKEKDIAGLFLTHGHYDHIGAVPYLIEKIGNPPIFAAPLTRGIVLKRQEEFHGGPKLDITTIQDGSKIQLGPFDLEFFRENHNIPDTLGVFIKTPVGNILYSSEFKFDPNPVNEPPTNEAKLHSFASRGISLLISDSIGAETVGHSFSEKTIFENLEEIFKETKGRLIVATFASLLNRVQQLVTLSEKYGRRVMFDGHSMKTNVEIAKQLGYLKIQKHTQIQPKEIDNYPPEKITVICTGAQGEGRAALMRIATKEHPHVKLHRGDTIVLSSSVVPGNERTVQQLKDDLLRQGAKVFHYKLMDIHAGGHAQTEEISGMIQIMKPKFFMPMNGQYSMLVAGVELAKKCGVPEKNIALAENGDAVVIQNSEGQRTTPSIVGFTAKGERLVGQPAKNQIVTNAENTVSSIKRFMGRRFAEVPSEITKVSYKVTAGPSDEIRVSIRGKEYSPQEISAATLQKMKKTAEDYLGEPVTEAVITVPAYFNDAQRQATKDAGKIAGLEVKRIVNEPTAAALAYGLGKDNSKEEKIAVYDLGGGTFDISILELGDGVFEVKSTNGDTHLGGDDFDQKIIDWLVDSFKKESGIDLSKDKMALQRLREAAEKAKIELSSTKDTSINLPYITADASGPKHLQMNLSRAKFEQMVSDLVERSRKPCLNALKDAGLSPKDIDEVILVGGSTRIPAVQALVKEIFQKEPHKGVNPDEVVAMGAAIQGGILGGDVKDVLLLDVTPLSLGIETLGGISTKLIERNTTIPTRKSQIFSTAADGQTAVSIHVLQGEREMASQNRTLGKFDLIGIPAAPRGVPQIEVTFDIDANGIVHVSAKDLGTGKEQKIRIESSSGLSEKDIEQMVKDAELHAEEDKKERERIEVRNEADSLMYSTEKSLKDYGDKISDEEKAKIESAISDLKAAMTSNVIDDIKAKTEALQQAAYKLAEEMYKATAAQQGAEGQGPDTQGQGSSSQEKKADDGVEDADYEVVD
;
A
#
# COMPACT_ATOMS: atom_id res chain seq x y z
N MET A 1 14.93 6.25 0.56
CA MET A 1 14.70 4.88 0.05
C MET A 1 13.43 4.91 -0.76
N MET A 2 13.51 4.50 -2.02
CA MET A 2 12.36 4.28 -2.90
C MET A 2 12.40 2.85 -3.44
N LEU A 3 11.23 2.20 -3.50
CA LEU A 3 11.06 0.83 -3.96
C LEU A 3 10.25 0.84 -5.26
N PHE A 4 10.69 0.07 -6.24
CA PHE A 4 9.96 -0.18 -7.47
C PHE A 4 9.70 -1.68 -7.58
N GLU A 5 8.45 -2.08 -7.74
CA GLU A 5 8.04 -3.48 -7.82
C GLU A 5 7.16 -3.72 -9.05
N TYR A 6 7.44 -4.80 -9.78
CA TYR A 6 6.62 -5.30 -10.87
C TYR A 6 6.73 -6.82 -10.94
N ASP A 7 5.59 -7.52 -10.91
CA ASP A 7 5.50 -8.99 -10.98
C ASP A 7 6.50 -9.69 -10.04
N LYS A 8 6.47 -9.28 -8.76
CA LYS A 8 7.38 -9.66 -7.68
C LYS A 8 8.83 -9.21 -7.82
N SER A 9 9.31 -8.76 -8.97
CA SER A 9 10.68 -8.24 -9.05
C SER A 9 10.78 -6.83 -8.45
N ILE A 10 11.72 -6.64 -7.53
CA ILE A 10 11.93 -5.38 -6.80
C ILE A 10 13.30 -4.80 -7.13
N PHE A 11 13.40 -3.48 -7.29
CA PHE A 11 14.68 -2.78 -7.13
C PHE A 11 14.53 -1.56 -6.22
N ILE A 12 15.64 -1.21 -5.57
CA ILE A 12 15.69 -0.17 -4.54
C ILE A 12 16.57 0.98 -5.03
N ILE A 13 16.13 2.21 -4.79
CA ILE A 13 16.98 3.41 -4.88
C ILE A 13 17.21 3.96 -3.47
N ASP A 14 18.48 4.06 -3.09
CA ASP A 14 19.01 4.62 -1.85
C ASP A 14 18.57 3.95 -0.52
N LEU A 15 19.51 3.87 0.41
CA LEU A 15 19.33 3.42 1.81
C LEU A 15 19.96 4.43 2.76
N GLY A 16 19.31 5.57 2.88
CA GLY A 16 19.74 6.72 3.68
C GLY A 16 19.37 6.70 5.16
N ILE A 17 19.88 7.66 5.91
CA ILE A 17 19.42 8.00 7.26
C ILE A 17 18.83 9.40 7.31
N ARG A 18 17.89 9.63 8.23
CA ARG A 18 17.33 10.96 8.53
C ARG A 18 17.70 11.36 9.96
N MET A 19 17.88 12.65 10.19
CA MET A 19 18.06 13.19 11.54
C MET A 19 16.74 13.06 12.34
N PRO A 20 16.82 12.87 13.67
CA PRO A 20 15.66 12.83 14.55
C PRO A 20 14.96 14.21 14.60
N GLU A 21 13.65 14.19 14.86
CA GLU A 21 12.84 15.39 15.12
C GLU A 21 12.91 15.79 16.61
N GLU A 22 12.53 17.02 16.96
CA GLU A 22 12.59 17.51 18.36
C GLU A 22 11.78 16.67 19.35
N ASN A 23 10.75 15.97 18.87
CA ASN A 23 9.90 15.06 19.65
C ASN A 23 10.48 13.63 19.78
N MET A 24 11.70 13.37 19.29
CA MET A 24 12.38 12.07 19.33
C MET A 24 13.60 12.09 20.27
N PRO A 25 13.43 12.35 21.59
CA PRO A 25 14.56 12.44 22.50
C PRO A 25 15.29 11.09 22.63
N GLY A 26 16.62 11.12 22.54
CA GLY A 26 17.47 9.93 22.68
C GLY A 26 17.61 9.08 21.41
N ILE A 27 17.04 9.50 20.29
CA ILE A 27 17.26 8.89 18.98
C ILE A 27 18.43 9.61 18.29
N ASP A 28 19.43 8.86 17.82
CA ASP A 28 20.57 9.43 17.08
C ASP A 28 20.27 9.60 15.58
N TYR A 29 19.61 8.60 14.97
CA TYR A 29 19.24 8.57 13.56
C TYR A 29 17.94 7.80 13.35
N VAL A 30 17.17 8.20 12.34
CA VAL A 30 16.01 7.46 11.83
C VAL A 30 16.42 6.73 10.56
N ILE A 31 16.06 5.44 10.44
CA ILE A 31 16.37 4.59 9.27
C ILE A 31 15.07 4.17 8.55
N PRO A 32 15.14 3.81 7.25
CA PRO A 32 13.99 3.33 6.50
C PRO A 32 13.32 2.12 7.14
N ASN A 33 11.99 2.09 7.11
CA ASN A 33 11.22 0.91 7.47
C ASN A 33 11.26 -0.10 6.32
N VAL A 34 11.81 -1.29 6.57
CA VAL A 34 11.94 -2.37 5.58
C VAL A 34 10.96 -3.53 5.82
N ALA A 35 9.93 -3.34 6.65
CA ALA A 35 8.94 -4.39 6.96
C ALA A 35 8.32 -5.00 5.69
N TYR A 36 7.97 -4.15 4.71
CA TYR A 36 7.42 -4.57 3.41
C TYR A 36 8.33 -5.53 2.62
N LEU A 37 9.65 -5.50 2.85
CA LEU A 37 10.63 -6.34 2.16
C LEU A 37 10.87 -7.67 2.86
N LYS A 38 10.33 -7.86 4.07
CA LYS A 38 10.49 -9.10 4.83
C LYS A 38 9.83 -10.26 4.10
N GLY A 39 10.58 -11.33 3.86
CA GLY A 39 10.15 -12.48 3.05
C GLY A 39 10.23 -12.26 1.53
N LYS A 40 10.60 -11.06 1.08
CA LYS A 40 10.82 -10.70 -0.33
C LYS A 40 12.30 -10.47 -0.64
N GLU A 41 13.21 -10.91 0.24
CA GLU A 41 14.64 -10.62 0.12
C GLU A 41 15.22 -11.16 -1.21
N LYS A 42 14.73 -12.33 -1.66
CA LYS A 42 15.14 -12.96 -2.92
C LYS A 42 14.57 -12.29 -4.17
N ASP A 43 13.51 -11.50 -3.99
CA ASP A 43 12.80 -10.81 -5.05
C ASP A 43 13.47 -9.46 -5.40
N ILE A 44 14.41 -9.01 -4.56
CA ILE A 44 15.17 -7.77 -4.74
C ILE A 44 16.31 -8.01 -5.74
N ALA A 45 16.09 -7.59 -6.97
CA ALA A 45 17.02 -7.75 -8.08
C ALA A 45 18.26 -6.84 -7.96
N GLY A 46 18.16 -5.69 -7.27
CA GLY A 46 19.29 -4.81 -7.06
C GLY A 46 19.01 -3.57 -6.23
N LEU A 47 20.08 -2.95 -5.74
CA LEU A 47 20.09 -1.69 -5.00
C LEU A 47 20.95 -0.67 -5.76
N PHE A 48 20.37 0.45 -6.15
CA PHE A 48 21.09 1.59 -6.73
C PHE A 48 21.31 2.67 -5.66
N LEU A 49 22.55 3.13 -5.52
CA LEU A 49 22.91 4.26 -4.68
C LEU A 49 23.26 5.46 -5.56
N THR A 50 22.44 6.50 -5.51
CA THR A 50 22.53 7.68 -6.38
C THR A 50 23.86 8.41 -6.20
N HIS A 51 24.24 8.67 -4.95
CA HIS A 51 25.51 9.33 -4.62
C HIS A 51 25.92 9.15 -3.14
N GLY A 52 27.13 9.58 -2.80
CA GLY A 52 27.79 9.32 -1.52
C GLY A 52 27.42 10.23 -0.35
N HIS A 53 26.13 10.54 -0.14
CA HIS A 53 25.65 11.31 1.01
C HIS A 53 24.88 10.44 2.03
N TYR A 54 24.89 10.82 3.31
CA TYR A 54 24.44 9.95 4.41
C TYR A 54 22.94 9.65 4.39
N ASP A 55 22.13 10.60 3.96
CA ASP A 55 20.70 10.47 3.64
C ASP A 55 20.41 9.65 2.36
N HIS A 56 21.43 9.17 1.65
CA HIS A 56 21.30 8.21 0.56
C HIS A 56 21.93 6.84 0.85
N ILE A 57 23.01 6.78 1.64
CA ILE A 57 23.76 5.53 1.87
C ILE A 57 23.93 5.14 3.35
N GLY A 58 23.54 6.01 4.27
CA GLY A 58 23.91 5.91 5.67
C GLY A 58 23.35 4.69 6.40
N ALA A 59 22.22 4.14 5.91
CA ALA A 59 21.53 3.00 6.48
C ALA A 59 21.97 1.66 5.90
N VAL A 60 22.81 1.64 4.85
CA VAL A 60 23.30 0.41 4.22
C VAL A 60 23.84 -0.60 5.25
N PRO A 61 24.74 -0.23 6.20
CA PRO A 61 25.29 -1.22 7.15
C PRO A 61 24.25 -1.83 8.09
N TYR A 62 23.12 -1.15 8.32
CA TYR A 62 22.08 -1.59 9.25
C TYR A 62 20.99 -2.45 8.59
N LEU A 63 20.77 -2.23 7.30
CA LEU A 63 19.63 -2.79 6.58
C LEU A 63 20.02 -3.82 5.53
N ILE A 64 21.27 -3.84 5.08
CA ILE A 64 21.68 -4.68 3.95
C ILE A 64 21.40 -6.17 4.16
N GLU A 65 21.63 -6.70 5.37
CA GLU A 65 21.34 -8.10 5.70
C GLU A 65 19.83 -8.36 5.73
N LYS A 66 19.04 -7.42 6.25
CA LYS A 66 17.57 -7.52 6.34
C LYS A 66 16.89 -7.52 4.97
N ILE A 67 17.57 -7.05 3.93
CA ILE A 67 17.07 -7.06 2.55
C ILE A 67 17.77 -8.11 1.68
N GLY A 68 18.48 -9.06 2.28
CA GLY A 68 19.10 -10.19 1.56
C GLY A 68 20.41 -9.88 0.84
N ASN A 69 21.03 -8.72 1.08
CA ASN A 69 22.28 -8.30 0.46
C ASN A 69 22.28 -8.38 -1.09
N PRO A 70 21.35 -7.68 -1.78
CA PRO A 70 21.26 -7.73 -3.23
C PRO A 70 22.47 -7.07 -3.90
N PRO A 71 22.71 -7.32 -5.21
CA PRO A 71 23.73 -6.61 -5.97
C PRO A 71 23.55 -5.09 -5.86
N ILE A 72 24.63 -4.40 -5.52
CA ILE A 72 24.62 -2.95 -5.33
C ILE A 72 25.27 -2.28 -6.54
N PHE A 73 24.68 -1.20 -7.02
CA PHE A 73 25.17 -0.39 -8.13
C PHE A 73 25.44 1.02 -7.62
N ALA A 74 26.69 1.49 -7.77
CA ALA A 74 27.08 2.80 -7.30
C ALA A 74 28.22 3.38 -8.15
N ALA A 75 28.32 4.71 -8.21
CA ALA A 75 29.49 5.38 -8.79
C ALA A 75 30.78 5.08 -7.99
N PRO A 76 31.99 5.26 -8.57
CA PRO A 76 33.24 4.87 -7.92
C PRO A 76 33.44 5.54 -6.54
N LEU A 77 33.11 6.83 -6.43
CA LEU A 77 33.20 7.56 -5.17
C LEU A 77 32.23 7.00 -4.12
N THR A 78 30.96 6.86 -4.47
CA THR A 78 29.89 6.32 -3.61
C THR A 78 30.26 4.93 -3.11
N ARG A 79 30.75 4.06 -4.00
CA ARG A 79 31.28 2.73 -3.65
C ARG A 79 32.39 2.81 -2.61
N GLY A 80 33.36 3.69 -2.81
CA GLY A 80 34.48 3.89 -1.86
C GLY A 80 33.99 4.30 -0.47
N ILE A 81 33.03 5.22 -0.39
CA ILE A 81 32.46 5.69 0.87
C ILE A 81 31.67 4.58 1.57
N VAL A 82 30.84 3.82 0.84
CA VAL A 82 30.06 2.71 1.40
C VAL A 82 30.97 1.60 1.94
N LEU A 83 31.98 1.19 1.18
CA LEU A 83 32.93 0.15 1.62
C LEU A 83 33.69 0.59 2.87
N LYS A 84 34.14 1.85 2.91
CA LYS A 84 34.86 2.36 4.07
C LYS A 84 33.98 2.47 5.30
N ARG A 85 32.71 2.81 5.11
CA ARG A 85 31.71 2.81 6.18
C ARG A 85 31.42 1.40 6.69
N GLN A 86 31.38 0.40 5.82
CA GLN A 86 31.21 -1.00 6.23
C GLN A 86 32.31 -1.45 7.20
N GLU A 87 33.55 -0.94 7.08
CA GLU A 87 34.63 -1.24 8.03
C GLU A 87 34.33 -0.76 9.46
N GLU A 88 33.49 0.26 9.63
CA GLU A 88 33.06 0.78 10.94
C GLU A 88 32.02 -0.12 11.63
N PHE A 89 31.37 -1.02 10.87
CA PHE A 89 30.34 -1.95 11.35
C PHE A 89 30.85 -3.39 11.26
N HIS A 90 31.41 -3.87 12.37
CA HIS A 90 31.94 -5.25 12.44
C HIS A 90 30.82 -6.30 12.33
N GLY A 91 31.03 -7.33 11.50
CA GLY A 91 30.17 -8.52 11.44
C GLY A 91 29.11 -8.55 10.33
N GLY A 92 28.99 -7.50 9.50
CA GLY A 92 28.04 -7.48 8.38
C GLY A 92 28.50 -8.29 7.15
N PRO A 93 27.59 -8.59 6.20
CA PRO A 93 27.93 -9.34 4.99
C PRO A 93 28.88 -8.54 4.10
N LYS A 94 29.64 -9.26 3.25
CA LYS A 94 30.45 -8.63 2.21
C LYS A 94 29.52 -8.00 1.18
N LEU A 95 29.73 -6.71 0.91
CA LEU A 95 28.96 -5.96 -0.08
C LEU A 95 29.49 -6.25 -1.48
N ASP A 96 28.60 -6.68 -2.38
CA ASP A 96 28.89 -6.78 -3.81
C ASP A 96 28.46 -5.49 -4.51
N ILE A 97 29.42 -4.57 -4.72
CA ILE A 97 29.16 -3.26 -5.32
C ILE A 97 29.79 -3.18 -6.71
N THR A 98 28.93 -3.26 -7.72
CA THR A 98 29.26 -3.01 -9.13
C THR A 98 29.36 -1.50 -9.37
N THR A 99 30.46 -1.10 -10.02
CA THR A 99 30.70 0.31 -10.34
C THR A 99 29.95 0.70 -11.60
N ILE A 100 29.20 1.80 -11.56
CA ILE A 100 28.45 2.37 -12.69
C ILE A 100 28.83 3.82 -12.95
N GLN A 101 28.50 4.33 -14.13
CA GLN A 101 28.79 5.70 -14.55
C GLN A 101 27.72 6.23 -15.52
N ASP A 102 27.88 7.48 -15.96
CA ASP A 102 27.02 8.07 -16.98
C ASP A 102 26.93 7.18 -18.23
N GLY A 103 25.71 6.84 -18.63
CA GLY A 103 25.45 6.00 -19.80
C GLY A 103 25.51 4.49 -19.54
N SER A 104 25.87 4.04 -18.33
CA SER A 104 25.71 2.64 -17.94
C SER A 104 24.26 2.19 -18.11
N LYS A 105 24.07 0.94 -18.54
CA LYS A 105 22.76 0.30 -18.67
C LYS A 105 22.75 -1.00 -17.91
N ILE A 106 21.70 -1.22 -17.13
CA ILE A 106 21.52 -2.43 -16.32
C ILE A 106 20.12 -2.94 -16.53
N GLN A 107 19.98 -4.25 -16.70
CA GLN A 107 18.68 -4.91 -16.68
C GLN A 107 18.50 -5.61 -15.33
N LEU A 108 17.46 -5.22 -14.58
CA LEU A 108 17.08 -5.83 -13.31
C LEU A 108 15.68 -6.43 -13.48
N GLY A 109 15.58 -7.72 -13.77
CA GLY A 109 14.30 -8.37 -14.05
C GLY A 109 13.52 -7.65 -15.18
N PRO A 110 12.31 -7.14 -14.93
CA PRO A 110 11.49 -6.43 -15.91
C PRO A 110 11.90 -4.96 -16.13
N PHE A 111 12.94 -4.48 -15.46
CA PHE A 111 13.35 -3.08 -15.47
C PHE A 111 14.61 -2.87 -16.32
N ASP A 112 14.55 -2.00 -17.33
CA ASP A 112 15.74 -1.51 -18.03
C ASP A 112 16.14 -0.14 -17.46
N LEU A 113 17.29 -0.08 -16.79
CA LEU A 113 17.83 1.12 -16.15
C LEU A 113 18.92 1.73 -17.05
N GLU A 114 18.83 3.04 -17.29
CA GLU A 114 19.83 3.82 -18.01
C GLU A 114 20.25 5.01 -17.15
N PHE A 115 21.50 5.00 -16.69
CA PHE A 115 22.02 6.00 -15.76
C PHE A 115 22.51 7.24 -16.49
N PHE A 116 22.34 8.40 -15.86
CA PHE A 116 22.83 9.66 -16.39
C PHE A 116 23.42 10.54 -15.29
N ARG A 117 24.44 11.32 -15.63
CA ARG A 117 25.06 12.26 -14.69
C ARG A 117 24.13 13.42 -14.37
N GLU A 118 24.06 13.77 -13.10
CA GLU A 118 23.43 14.98 -12.58
C GLU A 118 24.49 15.87 -11.96
N ASN A 119 24.40 17.18 -12.16
CA ASN A 119 25.27 18.07 -11.40
C ASN A 119 24.74 18.14 -9.97
N HIS A 120 25.66 17.98 -9.02
CA HIS A 120 25.38 18.06 -7.59
C HIS A 120 26.61 18.66 -6.89
N ASN A 121 26.59 18.78 -5.57
CA ASN A 121 27.77 19.18 -4.81
C ASN A 121 28.70 17.97 -4.47
N ILE A 122 28.26 16.76 -4.81
CA ILE A 122 29.00 15.50 -4.65
C ILE A 122 29.31 14.94 -6.06
N PRO A 123 30.58 14.64 -6.35
CA PRO A 123 30.96 14.09 -7.66
C PRO A 123 30.25 12.78 -7.99
N ASP A 124 30.03 12.57 -9.30
CA ASP A 124 29.40 11.38 -9.87
C ASP A 124 28.01 11.06 -9.32
N THR A 125 27.24 12.11 -9.04
CA THR A 125 25.81 11.95 -8.77
C THR A 125 25.11 11.47 -10.04
N LEU A 126 24.28 10.42 -9.88
CA LEU A 126 23.58 9.78 -10.99
C LEU A 126 22.06 9.84 -10.77
N GLY A 127 21.36 10.30 -11.80
CA GLY A 127 19.94 10.04 -12.00
C GLY A 127 19.74 8.75 -12.79
N VAL A 128 18.51 8.26 -12.85
CA VAL A 128 18.17 7.04 -13.60
C VAL A 128 16.89 7.18 -14.41
N PHE A 129 16.99 6.83 -15.69
CA PHE A 129 15.83 6.54 -16.52
C PHE A 129 15.48 5.07 -16.36
N ILE A 130 14.21 4.78 -16.04
CA ILE A 130 13.72 3.42 -15.79
C ILE A 130 12.62 3.11 -16.80
N LYS A 131 12.85 2.12 -17.65
CA LYS A 131 11.79 1.53 -18.48
C LYS A 131 11.14 0.40 -17.71
N THR A 132 9.83 0.49 -17.52
CA THR A 132 8.99 -0.55 -16.90
C THR A 132 7.99 -1.09 -17.93
N PRO A 133 7.33 -2.24 -17.66
CA PRO A 133 6.28 -2.75 -18.54
C PRO A 133 5.04 -1.83 -18.67
N VAL A 134 4.82 -0.90 -17.73
CA VAL A 134 3.63 -0.03 -17.70
C VAL A 134 3.92 1.42 -18.10
N GLY A 135 5.18 1.81 -18.21
CA GLY A 135 5.58 3.17 -18.55
C GLY A 135 7.03 3.49 -18.23
N ASN A 136 7.50 4.63 -18.73
CA ASN A 136 8.84 5.12 -18.45
C ASN A 136 8.85 6.08 -17.26
N ILE A 137 9.85 5.96 -16.40
CA ILE A 137 10.03 6.79 -15.22
C ILE A 137 11.38 7.50 -15.35
N LEU A 138 11.41 8.79 -15.03
CA LEU A 138 12.67 9.49 -14.77
C LEU A 138 12.75 9.76 -13.26
N TYR A 139 13.80 9.27 -12.62
CA TYR A 139 14.12 9.51 -11.23
C TYR A 139 15.31 10.47 -11.15
N SER A 140 15.07 11.67 -10.62
CA SER A 140 16.03 12.77 -10.50
C SER A 140 15.83 13.48 -9.16
N SER A 141 16.31 12.84 -8.09
CA SER A 141 15.97 13.23 -6.72
C SER A 141 16.81 14.36 -6.15
N GLU A 142 18.04 14.54 -6.63
CA GLU A 142 18.96 15.59 -6.18
C GLU A 142 19.83 16.04 -7.36
N PHE A 143 19.47 17.17 -7.96
CA PHE A 143 20.14 17.68 -9.15
C PHE A 143 20.21 19.21 -9.13
N LYS A 144 21.07 19.77 -9.96
CA LYS A 144 21.03 21.17 -10.40
C LYS A 144 21.44 21.28 -11.87
N PHE A 145 21.07 22.37 -12.52
CA PHE A 145 21.58 22.72 -13.85
C PHE A 145 22.73 23.72 -13.69
N ASP A 146 23.87 23.24 -13.17
CA ASP A 146 25.06 24.08 -13.02
C ASP A 146 25.67 24.35 -14.42
N PRO A 147 25.74 25.61 -14.89
CA PRO A 147 26.35 25.92 -16.17
C PRO A 147 27.89 25.87 -16.11
N ASN A 148 28.49 25.93 -14.91
CA ASN A 148 29.93 25.95 -14.72
C ASN A 148 30.36 25.06 -13.51
N PRO A 149 30.05 23.75 -13.55
CA PRO A 149 30.44 22.85 -12.47
C PRO A 149 31.96 22.71 -12.40
N VAL A 150 32.46 22.36 -11.23
CA VAL A 150 33.90 22.19 -10.99
C VAL A 150 34.23 20.71 -11.01
N ASN A 151 35.23 20.33 -11.82
CA ASN A 151 35.68 18.94 -12.05
C ASN A 151 34.65 17.99 -12.70
N GLU A 152 33.56 18.52 -13.24
CA GLU A 152 32.52 17.75 -13.93
C GLU A 152 32.05 18.50 -15.19
N PRO A 153 31.44 17.84 -16.18
CA PRO A 153 30.78 18.52 -17.29
C PRO A 153 29.44 19.16 -16.85
N PRO A 154 28.97 20.22 -17.53
CA PRO A 154 27.61 20.73 -17.37
C PRO A 154 26.55 19.66 -17.66
N THR A 155 25.31 19.93 -17.22
CA THR A 155 24.17 19.05 -17.46
C THR A 155 24.00 18.73 -18.95
N ASN A 156 23.83 17.44 -19.27
CA ASN A 156 23.66 16.98 -20.64
C ASN A 156 22.19 17.11 -21.08
N GLU A 157 21.78 18.32 -21.45
CA GLU A 157 20.40 18.60 -21.92
C GLU A 157 19.99 17.75 -23.11
N ALA A 158 20.91 17.45 -24.04
CA ALA A 158 20.62 16.59 -25.20
C ALA A 158 20.19 15.19 -24.76
N LYS A 159 20.82 14.64 -23.73
CA LYS A 159 20.43 13.36 -23.13
C LYS A 159 19.07 13.45 -22.44
N LEU A 160 18.79 14.52 -21.69
CA LEU A 160 17.45 14.75 -21.10
C LEU A 160 16.36 14.82 -22.18
N HIS A 161 16.58 15.57 -23.27
CA HIS A 161 15.66 15.62 -24.40
C HIS A 161 15.47 14.25 -25.08
N SER A 162 16.53 13.43 -25.16
CA SER A 162 16.42 12.05 -25.66
C SER A 162 15.49 11.20 -24.80
N PHE A 163 15.51 11.36 -23.47
CA PHE A 163 14.60 10.66 -22.56
C PHE A 163 13.17 11.17 -22.71
N ALA A 164 12.98 12.48 -22.77
CA ALA A 164 11.67 13.08 -23.00
C ALA A 164 11.02 12.58 -24.30
N SER A 165 11.81 12.38 -25.37
CA SER A 165 11.31 11.85 -26.66
C SER A 165 10.76 10.42 -26.58
N ARG A 166 11.13 9.66 -25.55
CA ARG A 166 10.61 8.30 -25.29
C ARG A 166 9.28 8.32 -24.52
N GLY A 167 8.80 9.50 -24.11
CA GLY A 167 7.59 9.71 -23.33
C GLY A 167 7.75 9.33 -21.87
N ILE A 168 7.57 10.29 -20.96
CA ILE A 168 7.70 10.10 -19.51
C ILE A 168 6.33 9.90 -18.88
N SER A 169 6.12 8.72 -18.29
CA SER A 169 4.89 8.42 -17.55
C SER A 169 4.94 9.06 -16.17
N LEU A 170 6.05 8.94 -15.45
CA LEU A 170 6.24 9.53 -14.12
C LEU A 170 7.59 10.25 -14.04
N LEU A 171 7.57 11.50 -13.60
CA LEU A 171 8.76 12.22 -13.16
C LEU A 171 8.76 12.29 -11.64
N ILE A 172 9.81 11.73 -11.02
CA ILE A 172 10.10 11.88 -9.59
C ILE A 172 11.25 12.88 -9.48
N SER A 173 11.00 14.01 -8.83
CA SER A 173 11.91 15.15 -8.86
C SER A 173 12.13 15.76 -7.47
N ASP A 174 13.33 16.29 -7.26
CA ASP A 174 13.67 17.10 -6.08
C ASP A 174 12.65 18.23 -5.85
N SER A 175 12.40 18.54 -4.59
CA SER A 175 11.54 19.66 -4.17
C SER A 175 12.16 20.51 -3.07
N ILE A 176 13.36 20.20 -2.56
CA ILE A 176 14.01 20.95 -1.48
C ILE A 176 14.12 22.44 -1.80
N GLY A 177 14.48 22.79 -3.03
CA GLY A 177 14.59 24.18 -3.49
C GLY A 177 13.31 24.76 -4.10
N ALA A 178 12.17 24.07 -4.03
CA ALA A 178 10.92 24.51 -4.67
C ALA A 178 10.36 25.84 -4.10
N GLU A 179 10.77 26.22 -2.88
CA GLU A 179 10.41 27.50 -2.26
C GLU A 179 11.43 28.62 -2.56
N THR A 180 12.58 28.29 -3.13
CA THR A 180 13.67 29.24 -3.41
C THR A 180 13.61 29.70 -4.85
N VAL A 181 13.21 30.97 -5.05
CA VAL A 181 13.07 31.55 -6.38
C VAL A 181 14.44 31.73 -7.04
N GLY A 182 14.58 31.21 -8.26
CA GLY A 182 15.72 31.43 -9.13
C GLY A 182 16.46 30.15 -9.51
N HIS A 183 17.77 30.28 -9.69
CA HIS A 183 18.70 29.21 -10.04
C HIS A 183 19.67 28.96 -8.89
N SER A 184 20.03 27.69 -8.69
CA SER A 184 21.10 27.29 -7.79
C SER A 184 22.43 28.00 -8.13
N PHE A 185 23.26 28.25 -7.11
CA PHE A 185 24.58 28.85 -7.31
C PHE A 185 25.54 27.87 -7.99
N SER A 186 26.31 28.39 -8.93
CA SER A 186 27.42 27.66 -9.54
C SER A 186 28.60 27.55 -8.57
N GLU A 187 29.26 26.37 -8.54
CA GLU A 187 30.48 26.18 -7.76
C GLU A 187 31.61 27.14 -8.16
N LYS A 188 31.58 27.67 -9.39
CA LYS A 188 32.53 28.70 -9.84
C LYS A 188 32.40 30.00 -9.05
N THR A 189 31.18 30.48 -8.82
CA THR A 189 30.92 31.69 -8.04
C THR A 189 31.46 31.53 -6.62
N ILE A 190 31.29 30.34 -6.05
CA ILE A 190 31.79 30.05 -4.72
C ILE A 190 33.32 30.06 -4.68
N PHE A 191 33.98 29.51 -5.70
CA PHE A 191 35.45 29.56 -5.82
C PHE A 191 35.98 31.00 -5.84
N GLU A 192 35.34 31.89 -6.62
CA GLU A 192 35.73 33.30 -6.73
C GLU A 192 35.62 34.03 -5.38
N ASN A 193 34.52 33.82 -4.65
CA ASN A 193 34.31 34.41 -3.33
C ASN A 193 35.26 33.84 -2.26
N LEU A 194 35.52 32.53 -2.28
CA LEU A 194 36.52 31.92 -1.41
C LEU A 194 37.91 32.50 -1.69
N GLU A 195 38.25 32.73 -2.96
CA GLU A 195 39.52 33.35 -3.32
C GLU A 195 39.70 34.75 -2.69
N GLU A 196 38.64 35.56 -2.61
CA GLU A 196 38.69 36.86 -1.92
C GLU A 196 39.02 36.70 -0.44
N ILE A 197 38.38 35.75 0.26
CA ILE A 197 38.67 35.44 1.66
C ILE A 197 40.13 35.00 1.84
N PHE A 198 40.66 34.19 0.92
CA PHE A 198 42.07 33.78 0.94
C PHE A 198 43.03 34.96 0.81
N LYS A 199 42.73 35.94 -0.06
CA LYS A 199 43.54 37.16 -0.25
C LYS A 199 43.59 38.03 1.00
N GLU A 200 42.46 38.16 1.71
CA GLU A 200 42.34 39.07 2.86
C GLU A 200 42.81 38.46 4.19
N THR A 201 42.88 37.13 4.28
CA THR A 201 43.16 36.44 5.53
C THR A 201 44.63 36.58 5.93
N LYS A 202 44.90 37.19 7.09
CA LYS A 202 46.24 37.37 7.66
C LYS A 202 46.63 36.37 8.75
N GLY A 203 45.66 35.63 9.29
CA GLY A 203 45.88 34.58 10.29
C GLY A 203 45.68 33.18 9.70
N ARG A 204 45.38 32.20 10.55
CA ARG A 204 44.94 30.89 10.08
C ARG A 204 43.59 31.03 9.38
N LEU A 205 43.41 30.25 8.32
CA LEU A 205 42.11 30.09 7.68
C LEU A 205 41.52 28.75 8.09
N ILE A 206 40.36 28.72 8.72
CA ILE A 206 39.65 27.49 9.09
C ILE A 206 38.35 27.46 8.31
N VAL A 207 38.24 26.51 7.38
CA VAL A 207 37.05 26.32 6.56
C VAL A 207 36.33 25.07 7.02
N ALA A 208 35.12 25.24 7.54
CA ALA A 208 34.24 24.13 7.86
C ALA A 208 33.28 23.90 6.69
N THR A 209 33.24 22.67 6.20
CA THR A 209 32.38 22.22 5.10
C THR A 209 32.01 20.75 5.32
N PHE A 210 30.97 20.29 4.64
CA PHE A 210 30.64 18.86 4.61
C PHE A 210 31.78 18.04 4.00
N ALA A 211 32.07 16.88 4.59
CA ALA A 211 33.15 15.99 4.14
C ALA A 211 32.90 15.36 2.76
N SER A 212 31.63 15.29 2.34
CA SER A 212 31.19 14.77 1.04
C SER A 212 31.39 15.77 -0.12
N LEU A 213 31.54 17.07 0.17
CA LEU A 213 31.66 18.14 -0.84
C LEU A 213 33.09 18.19 -1.41
N LEU A 214 33.50 17.13 -2.09
CA LEU A 214 34.89 16.97 -2.55
C LEU A 214 35.31 18.03 -3.57
N ASN A 215 34.39 18.54 -4.38
CA ASN A 215 34.67 19.67 -5.27
C ASN A 215 35.08 20.91 -4.47
N ARG A 216 34.38 21.22 -3.37
CA ARG A 216 34.77 22.28 -2.43
C ARG A 216 36.13 22.01 -1.79
N VAL A 217 36.37 20.77 -1.36
CA VAL A 217 37.66 20.40 -0.75
C VAL A 217 38.80 20.60 -1.75
N GLN A 218 38.64 20.18 -3.01
CA GLN A 218 39.62 20.41 -4.07
C GLN A 218 39.86 21.90 -4.33
N GLN A 219 38.80 22.71 -4.42
CA GLN A 219 38.91 24.17 -4.57
C GLN A 219 39.74 24.79 -3.44
N LEU A 220 39.47 24.40 -2.18
CA LEU A 220 40.19 24.90 -1.01
C LEU A 220 41.66 24.48 -1.00
N VAL A 221 41.98 23.27 -1.47
CA VAL A 221 43.36 22.82 -1.69
C VAL A 221 44.02 23.67 -2.77
N THR A 222 43.38 23.85 -3.92
CA THR A 222 43.90 24.64 -5.03
C THR A 222 44.17 26.10 -4.63
N LEU A 223 43.26 26.71 -3.87
CA LEU A 223 43.47 28.06 -3.32
C LEU A 223 44.60 28.06 -2.29
N SER A 224 44.69 27.06 -1.42
CA SER A 224 45.79 26.96 -0.46
C SER A 224 47.14 26.87 -1.17
N GLU A 225 47.25 26.07 -2.23
CA GLU A 225 48.47 25.98 -3.04
C GLU A 225 48.80 27.30 -3.74
N LYS A 226 47.81 27.94 -4.35
CA LYS A 226 47.95 29.24 -5.03
C LYS A 226 48.49 30.34 -4.09
N TYR A 227 48.04 30.35 -2.83
CA TYR A 227 48.46 31.33 -1.82
C TYR A 227 49.59 30.81 -0.90
N GLY A 228 50.18 29.66 -1.22
CA GLY A 228 51.31 29.09 -0.49
C GLY A 228 51.01 28.72 0.96
N ARG A 229 49.79 28.25 1.25
CA ARG A 229 49.34 27.71 2.53
C ARG A 229 49.42 26.17 2.54
N ARG A 230 49.72 25.61 3.71
CA ARG A 230 49.64 24.17 4.01
C ARG A 230 48.21 23.82 4.44
N VAL A 231 47.76 22.62 4.10
CA VAL A 231 46.39 22.15 4.36
C VAL A 231 46.40 21.07 5.43
N MET A 232 45.61 21.28 6.49
CA MET A 232 45.29 20.26 7.48
C MET A 232 43.82 19.85 7.32
N PHE A 233 43.58 18.56 7.06
CA PHE A 233 42.22 18.01 7.06
C PHE A 233 41.87 17.53 8.47
N ASP A 234 40.71 17.95 9.01
CA ASP A 234 40.29 17.53 10.35
C ASP A 234 38.81 17.12 10.50
N GLY A 235 38.59 16.17 11.43
CA GLY A 235 37.35 15.41 11.55
C GLY A 235 37.46 14.03 10.90
N HIS A 236 36.79 13.04 11.50
CA HIS A 236 36.83 11.64 11.06
C HIS A 236 36.37 11.49 9.61
N SER A 237 35.12 11.88 9.32
CA SER A 237 34.55 11.79 7.97
C SER A 237 35.35 12.59 6.92
N MET A 238 35.90 13.75 7.29
CA MET A 238 36.73 14.55 6.38
C MET A 238 38.00 13.81 5.98
N LYS A 239 38.73 13.25 6.95
CA LYS A 239 39.95 12.48 6.68
C LYS A 239 39.66 11.25 5.84
N THR A 240 38.59 10.51 6.19
CA THR A 240 38.14 9.32 5.48
C THR A 240 37.81 9.63 4.02
N ASN A 241 36.96 10.64 3.76
CA ASN A 241 36.55 10.99 2.40
C ASN A 241 37.71 11.55 1.57
N VAL A 242 38.60 12.34 2.17
CA VAL A 242 39.83 12.85 1.52
C VAL A 242 40.74 11.70 1.10
N GLU A 243 40.90 10.68 1.93
CA GLU A 243 41.71 9.51 1.60
C GLU A 243 41.13 8.73 0.43
N ILE A 244 39.83 8.42 0.47
CA ILE A 244 39.10 7.75 -0.62
C ILE A 244 39.23 8.57 -1.91
N ALA A 245 38.97 9.88 -1.84
CA ALA A 245 39.04 10.77 -2.99
C ALA A 245 40.43 10.84 -3.62
N LYS A 246 41.49 10.81 -2.81
CA LYS A 246 42.88 10.76 -3.31
C LYS A 246 43.19 9.44 -4.00
N GLN A 247 42.79 8.32 -3.40
CA GLN A 247 43.01 6.99 -3.97
C GLN A 247 42.29 6.82 -5.32
N LEU A 248 41.08 7.36 -5.43
CA LEU A 248 40.26 7.30 -6.64
C LEU A 248 40.56 8.44 -7.65
N GLY A 249 41.41 9.41 -7.30
CA GLY A 249 41.84 10.49 -8.19
C GLY A 249 40.92 11.72 -8.27
N TYR A 250 39.86 11.79 -7.45
CA TYR A 250 38.98 12.98 -7.34
C TYR A 250 39.63 14.15 -6.60
N LEU A 251 40.64 13.88 -5.76
CA LEU A 251 41.37 14.92 -5.03
C LEU A 251 42.87 14.87 -5.33
N LYS A 252 43.36 15.93 -5.96
CA LYS A 252 44.77 16.14 -6.34
C LYS A 252 45.39 17.17 -5.41
N ILE A 253 46.50 16.79 -4.80
CA ILE A 253 47.24 17.60 -3.82
C ILE A 253 48.73 17.57 -4.18
N GLN A 254 49.38 18.73 -4.28
CA GLN A 254 50.81 18.83 -4.53
C GLN A 254 51.62 18.24 -3.37
N LYS A 255 52.83 17.77 -3.70
CA LYS A 255 53.77 17.21 -2.73
C LYS A 255 54.08 18.27 -1.65
N HIS A 256 53.93 17.89 -0.39
CA HIS A 256 54.11 18.74 0.81
C HIS A 256 52.98 19.76 1.10
N THR A 257 51.90 19.86 0.32
CA THR A 257 50.77 20.76 0.66
C THR A 257 50.06 20.30 1.94
N GLN A 258 49.80 18.99 2.07
CA GLN A 258 49.11 18.41 3.22
C GLN A 258 50.05 18.24 4.42
N ILE A 259 49.58 18.63 5.61
CA ILE A 259 50.26 18.45 6.90
C ILE A 259 49.40 17.67 7.90
N GLN A 260 50.03 17.01 8.87
CA GLN A 260 49.36 16.32 9.96
C GLN A 260 49.00 17.28 11.10
N PRO A 261 47.96 16.99 11.92
CA PRO A 261 47.58 17.86 13.03
C PRO A 261 48.69 18.20 14.01
N LYS A 262 49.59 17.25 14.29
CA LYS A 262 50.75 17.45 15.17
C LYS A 262 51.83 18.39 14.60
N GLU A 263 51.78 18.67 13.30
CA GLU A 263 52.77 19.51 12.60
C GLU A 263 52.29 20.96 12.46
N ILE A 264 51.06 21.27 12.92
CA ILE A 264 50.45 22.59 12.73
C ILE A 264 51.29 23.72 13.35
N ASP A 265 51.92 23.47 14.50
CA ASP A 265 52.77 24.45 15.20
C ASP A 265 54.14 24.65 14.54
N ASN A 266 54.50 23.84 13.54
CA ASN A 266 55.75 23.99 12.78
C ASN A 266 55.67 25.08 11.70
N TYR A 267 54.49 25.65 11.48
CA TYR A 267 54.24 26.64 10.44
C TYR A 267 53.63 27.92 11.04
N PRO A 268 53.93 29.10 10.48
CA PRO A 268 53.30 30.33 10.94
C PRO A 268 51.80 30.34 10.59
N PRO A 269 50.92 30.93 11.44
CA PRO A 269 49.46 30.92 11.27
C PRO A 269 48.96 31.26 9.86
N GLU A 270 49.52 32.30 9.24
CA GLU A 270 49.16 32.78 7.90
C GLU A 270 49.48 31.80 6.76
N LYS A 271 50.26 30.76 7.05
CA LYS A 271 50.59 29.68 6.12
C LYS A 271 49.73 28.44 6.34
N ILE A 272 48.66 28.52 7.13
CA ILE A 272 47.83 27.36 7.47
C ILE A 272 46.40 27.56 6.98
N THR A 273 45.88 26.54 6.30
CA THR A 273 44.46 26.32 6.04
C THR A 273 44.03 25.03 6.74
N VAL A 274 43.01 25.10 7.59
CA VAL A 274 42.36 23.93 8.20
C VAL A 274 41.05 23.69 7.46
N ILE A 275 40.86 22.52 6.87
CA ILE A 275 39.61 22.10 6.24
C ILE A 275 38.97 21.06 7.15
N CYS A 276 37.79 21.33 7.70
CA CYS A 276 37.25 20.51 8.77
C CYS A 276 35.74 20.28 8.72
N THR A 277 35.29 19.25 9.44
CA THR A 277 33.86 19.01 9.76
C THR A 277 33.35 19.99 10.81
N GLY A 278 32.02 20.12 10.96
CA GLY A 278 31.40 20.89 12.03
C GLY A 278 30.76 22.20 11.59
N ALA A 279 30.51 22.37 10.29
CA ALA A 279 29.93 23.59 9.75
C ALA A 279 28.49 23.84 10.24
N GLN A 280 27.82 22.80 10.73
CA GLN A 280 26.44 22.79 11.20
C GLN A 280 26.32 22.72 12.73
N GLY A 281 27.42 22.94 13.47
CA GLY A 281 27.39 23.00 14.93
C GLY A 281 27.38 21.64 15.61
N GLU A 282 27.72 20.55 14.92
CA GLU A 282 27.65 19.20 15.48
C GLU A 282 28.61 19.05 16.68
N GLY A 283 28.07 18.60 17.83
CA GLY A 283 28.75 18.70 19.14
C GLY A 283 30.16 18.09 19.19
N ARG A 284 30.36 16.92 18.56
CA ARG A 284 31.66 16.23 18.52
C ARG A 284 32.50 16.56 17.30
N ALA A 285 32.06 17.43 16.39
CA ALA A 285 32.79 17.74 15.17
C ALA A 285 34.04 18.60 15.44
N ALA A 286 34.94 18.61 14.46
CA ALA A 286 36.23 19.27 14.58
C ALA A 286 36.11 20.77 14.92
N LEU A 287 35.28 21.51 14.18
CA LEU A 287 35.10 22.94 14.42
C LEU A 287 34.47 23.23 15.79
N MET A 288 33.52 22.43 16.25
CA MET A 288 32.92 22.61 17.58
C MET A 288 33.96 22.44 18.67
N ARG A 289 34.80 21.39 18.62
CA ARG A 289 35.90 21.22 19.57
C ARG A 289 36.91 22.38 19.52
N ILE A 290 37.12 23.00 18.36
CA ILE A 290 37.97 24.19 18.24
C ILE A 290 37.30 25.37 18.96
N ALA A 291 36.00 25.58 18.74
CA ALA A 291 35.23 26.64 19.38
C ALA A 291 35.16 26.47 20.91
N THR A 292 34.99 25.24 21.41
CA THR A 292 34.92 24.94 22.85
C THR A 292 36.28 24.80 23.53
N LYS A 293 37.40 24.93 22.78
CA LYS A 293 38.79 24.77 23.26
C LYS A 293 39.12 23.34 23.72
N GLU A 294 38.38 22.36 23.24
CA GLU A 294 38.60 20.93 23.51
C GLU A 294 39.46 20.25 22.44
N HIS A 295 39.73 20.93 21.32
CA HIS A 295 40.54 20.38 20.24
C HIS A 295 42.03 20.23 20.65
N PRO A 296 42.66 19.06 20.46
CA PRO A 296 44.00 18.78 21.00
C PRO A 296 45.15 19.58 20.37
N HIS A 297 45.03 19.95 19.09
CA HIS A 297 46.13 20.61 18.34
C HIS A 297 45.82 22.05 17.90
N VAL A 298 44.63 22.32 17.39
CA VAL A 298 44.22 23.66 16.93
C VAL A 298 43.67 24.51 18.07
N LYS A 299 44.27 25.68 18.30
CA LYS A 299 43.79 26.70 19.26
C LYS A 299 43.51 28.01 18.56
N LEU A 300 42.32 28.57 18.69
CA LEU A 300 41.93 29.80 18.00
C LEU A 300 42.73 31.02 18.51
N HIS A 301 43.16 31.88 17.60
CA HIS A 301 43.80 33.16 17.92
C HIS A 301 43.00 34.34 17.39
N ARG A 302 43.16 35.50 18.04
CA ARG A 302 42.52 36.75 17.61
C ARG A 302 42.99 37.09 16.19
N GLY A 303 42.04 37.26 15.27
CA GLY A 303 42.32 37.54 13.86
C GLY A 303 42.42 36.31 12.95
N ASP A 304 42.26 35.09 13.48
CA ASP A 304 42.00 33.91 12.64
C ASP A 304 40.66 34.09 11.89
N THR A 305 40.59 33.56 10.67
CA THR A 305 39.40 33.62 9.82
C THR A 305 38.73 32.24 9.79
N ILE A 306 37.42 32.21 10.06
CA ILE A 306 36.56 31.04 9.96
C ILE A 306 35.62 31.22 8.77
N VAL A 307 35.45 30.17 7.98
CA VAL A 307 34.47 30.09 6.90
C VAL A 307 33.52 28.94 7.19
N LEU A 308 32.24 29.25 7.38
CA LEU A 308 31.15 28.28 7.50
C LEU A 308 30.53 28.08 6.11
N SER A 309 31.06 27.09 5.38
CA SER A 309 30.73 26.77 4.01
C SER A 309 29.58 25.75 3.94
N SER A 310 28.47 26.05 4.60
CA SER A 310 27.24 25.25 4.63
C SER A 310 26.02 26.15 4.84
N SER A 311 24.85 25.68 4.41
CA SER A 311 23.56 26.25 4.83
C SER A 311 23.21 25.79 6.26
N VAL A 312 22.38 26.59 6.91
CA VAL A 312 21.64 26.18 8.12
C VAL A 312 20.44 25.36 7.65
N VAL A 313 20.21 24.21 8.26
CA VAL A 313 19.06 23.35 7.96
C VAL A 313 18.12 23.31 9.16
N PRO A 314 16.82 23.04 8.95
CA PRO A 314 15.87 22.95 10.06
C PRO A 314 16.35 22.04 11.19
N GLY A 315 16.34 22.56 12.42
CA GLY A 315 16.70 21.82 13.65
C GLY A 315 18.10 22.09 14.21
N ASN A 316 18.99 22.74 13.45
CA ASN A 316 20.34 23.07 13.93
C ASN A 316 20.62 24.57 14.10
N GLU A 317 19.62 25.43 13.92
CA GLU A 317 19.75 26.90 13.94
C GLU A 317 20.42 27.38 15.23
N ARG A 318 19.98 26.85 16.38
CA ARG A 318 20.50 27.22 17.70
C ARG A 318 21.96 26.83 17.85
N THR A 319 22.30 25.61 17.46
CA THR A 319 23.65 25.07 17.61
C THR A 319 24.65 25.79 16.68
N VAL A 320 24.24 26.09 15.45
CA VAL A 320 25.04 26.93 14.53
C VAL A 320 25.20 28.34 15.09
N GLN A 321 24.16 28.91 15.70
CA GLN A 321 24.28 30.23 16.34
C GLN A 321 25.24 30.22 17.52
N GLN A 322 25.16 29.23 18.41
CA GLN A 322 26.09 29.06 19.53
C GLN A 322 27.53 28.90 19.04
N LEU A 323 27.75 28.08 18.01
CA LEU A 323 29.06 27.91 17.38
C LEU A 323 29.63 29.26 16.91
N LYS A 324 28.85 30.06 16.19
CA LYS A 324 29.29 31.40 15.73
C LYS A 324 29.62 32.31 16.90
N ASP A 325 28.78 32.33 17.93
CA ASP A 325 29.00 33.16 19.13
C ASP A 325 30.31 32.79 19.83
N ASP A 326 30.61 31.50 19.99
CA ASP A 326 31.82 31.03 20.65
C ASP A 326 33.09 31.30 19.84
N LEU A 327 33.01 31.24 18.51
CA LEU A 327 34.10 31.64 17.62
C LEU A 327 34.34 33.17 17.68
N LEU A 328 33.28 33.98 17.63
CA LEU A 328 33.35 35.44 17.69
C LEU A 328 33.85 35.96 19.05
N ARG A 329 33.42 35.34 20.17
CA ARG A 329 33.90 35.67 21.53
C ARG A 329 35.41 35.48 21.68
N GLN A 330 35.99 34.58 20.90
CA GLN A 330 37.44 34.33 20.86
C GLN A 330 38.19 35.27 19.91
N GLY A 331 37.48 36.20 19.24
CA GLY A 331 38.07 37.22 18.38
C GLY A 331 38.42 36.74 16.97
N ALA A 332 37.82 35.64 16.52
CA ALA A 332 37.91 35.21 15.13
C ALA A 332 36.97 36.03 14.23
N LYS A 333 37.31 36.13 12.94
CA LYS A 333 36.42 36.65 11.89
C LYS A 333 35.62 35.49 11.31
N VAL A 334 34.30 35.59 11.23
CA VAL A 334 33.45 34.48 10.75
C VAL A 334 32.71 34.90 9.48
N PHE A 335 32.99 34.20 8.38
CA PHE A 335 32.21 34.27 7.13
C PHE A 335 31.19 33.12 7.12
N HIS A 336 29.97 33.39 6.69
CA HIS A 336 28.92 32.39 6.50
C HIS A 336 28.04 32.77 5.30
N TYR A 337 27.25 31.81 4.81
CA TYR A 337 26.49 31.92 3.57
C TYR A 337 25.49 33.10 3.45
N LYS A 338 25.17 33.81 4.55
CA LYS A 338 24.33 35.02 4.49
C LYS A 338 25.13 36.32 4.32
N LEU A 339 26.44 36.28 4.53
CA LEU A 339 27.33 37.44 4.37
C LEU A 339 27.97 37.48 2.98
N MET A 340 28.18 36.30 2.39
CA MET A 340 28.84 36.12 1.11
C MET A 340 28.45 34.75 0.55
N ASP A 341 28.34 34.62 -0.77
CA ASP A 341 27.98 33.37 -1.45
C ASP A 341 29.17 32.40 -1.42
N ILE A 342 29.37 31.76 -0.27
CA ILE A 342 30.46 30.83 0.01
C ILE A 342 29.98 29.38 0.17
N HIS A 343 28.71 29.11 -0.16
CA HIS A 343 28.12 27.78 -0.18
C HIS A 343 27.13 27.68 -1.35
N ALA A 344 27.18 26.56 -2.07
CA ALA A 344 26.21 26.20 -3.08
C ALA A 344 25.54 24.89 -2.64
N GLY A 345 24.21 24.86 -2.63
CA GLY A 345 23.46 23.63 -2.38
C GLY A 345 23.60 22.65 -3.56
N GLY A 346 23.30 21.37 -3.29
CA GLY A 346 23.19 20.35 -4.34
C GLY A 346 21.85 20.33 -5.06
N HIS A 347 20.85 21.03 -4.50
CA HIS A 347 19.45 20.97 -4.92
C HIS A 347 19.06 22.05 -5.93
N ALA A 348 18.16 21.69 -6.83
CA ALA A 348 17.57 22.55 -7.84
C ALA A 348 16.65 23.58 -7.20
N GLN A 349 16.65 24.80 -7.74
CA GLN A 349 15.71 25.86 -7.38
C GLN A 349 14.53 25.92 -8.36
N THR A 350 13.59 26.86 -8.15
CA THR A 350 12.32 26.90 -8.90
C THR A 350 12.49 26.85 -10.42
N GLU A 351 13.49 27.54 -10.99
CA GLU A 351 13.70 27.59 -12.44
C GLU A 351 14.23 26.26 -12.99
N GLU A 352 15.08 25.57 -12.24
CA GLU A 352 15.67 24.29 -12.64
C GLU A 352 14.65 23.14 -12.51
N ILE A 353 13.87 23.14 -11.43
CA ILE A 353 12.74 22.19 -11.25
C ILE A 353 11.72 22.40 -12.37
N SER A 354 11.33 23.65 -12.64
CA SER A 354 10.40 23.96 -13.74
C SER A 354 10.98 23.56 -15.10
N GLY A 355 12.27 23.81 -15.32
CA GLY A 355 12.98 23.39 -16.52
C GLY A 355 12.93 21.88 -16.72
N MET A 356 13.21 21.08 -15.68
CA MET A 356 13.10 19.62 -15.73
C MET A 356 11.69 19.17 -16.12
N ILE A 357 10.65 19.73 -15.48
CA ILE A 357 9.24 19.41 -15.77
C ILE A 357 8.87 19.77 -17.22
N GLN A 358 9.32 20.94 -17.70
CA GLN A 358 9.05 21.41 -19.05
C GLN A 358 9.77 20.61 -20.14
N ILE A 359 10.99 20.14 -19.87
CA ILE A 359 11.73 19.24 -20.77
C ILE A 359 11.03 17.88 -20.81
N MET A 360 10.69 17.32 -19.64
CA MET A 360 10.14 15.96 -19.55
C MET A 360 8.68 15.83 -19.96
N LYS A 361 7.87 16.87 -19.75
CA LYS A 361 6.42 16.89 -19.99
C LYS A 361 5.74 15.62 -19.46
N PRO A 362 5.92 15.30 -18.17
CA PRO A 362 5.51 14.00 -17.65
C PRO A 362 3.99 13.90 -17.58
N LYS A 363 3.47 12.67 -17.72
CA LYS A 363 2.04 12.41 -17.49
C LYS A 363 1.67 12.54 -16.01
N PHE A 364 2.52 12.04 -15.13
CA PHE A 364 2.40 12.10 -13.67
C PHE A 364 3.65 12.73 -13.06
N PHE A 365 3.49 13.47 -11.96
CA PHE A 365 4.59 14.10 -11.24
C PHE A 365 4.54 13.72 -9.77
N MET A 366 5.70 13.47 -9.17
CA MET A 366 5.85 13.21 -7.74
C MET A 366 6.99 14.08 -7.21
N PRO A 367 6.71 15.12 -6.41
CA PRO A 367 7.76 15.81 -5.69
C PRO A 367 8.34 14.88 -4.62
N MET A 368 9.63 15.00 -4.38
CA MET A 368 10.35 14.19 -3.40
C MET A 368 11.38 15.05 -2.66
N ASN A 369 11.81 14.56 -1.49
CA ASN A 369 12.75 15.22 -0.58
C ASN A 369 12.23 16.51 0.07
N GLY A 370 12.84 16.92 1.18
CA GLY A 370 12.48 18.15 1.90
C GLY A 370 11.32 18.02 2.88
N GLN A 371 10.91 19.16 3.44
CA GLN A 371 9.76 19.26 4.35
C GLN A 371 8.45 19.29 3.56
N TYR A 372 7.32 19.09 4.26
CA TYR A 372 6.02 19.09 3.62
C TYR A 372 5.71 20.38 2.82
N SER A 373 6.12 21.55 3.31
CA SER A 373 5.98 22.82 2.59
C SER A 373 6.68 22.81 1.23
N MET A 374 7.86 22.19 1.17
CA MET A 374 8.69 22.06 -0.03
C MET A 374 8.02 21.12 -1.05
N LEU A 375 7.47 20.00 -0.57
CA LEU A 375 6.70 19.08 -1.42
C LEU A 375 5.49 19.77 -2.04
N VAL A 376 4.72 20.51 -1.24
CA VAL A 376 3.57 21.31 -1.71
C VAL A 376 4.00 22.39 -2.71
N ALA A 377 5.12 23.07 -2.47
CA ALA A 377 5.68 24.02 -3.43
C ALA A 377 6.05 23.33 -4.76
N GLY A 378 6.58 22.10 -4.70
CA GLY A 378 6.82 21.25 -5.87
C GLY A 378 5.54 20.91 -6.64
N VAL A 379 4.44 20.57 -5.93
CA VAL A 379 3.11 20.38 -6.54
C VAL A 379 2.67 21.63 -7.29
N GLU A 380 2.80 22.80 -6.66
CA GLU A 380 2.40 24.08 -7.27
C GLU A 380 3.26 24.45 -8.49
N LEU A 381 4.55 24.14 -8.48
CA LEU A 381 5.42 24.28 -9.66
C LEU A 381 4.97 23.35 -10.80
N ALA A 382 4.64 22.10 -10.51
CA ALA A 382 4.15 21.16 -11.51
C ALA A 382 2.81 21.60 -12.12
N LYS A 383 1.88 22.12 -11.30
CA LYS A 383 0.62 22.73 -11.76
C LYS A 383 0.89 23.91 -12.69
N LYS A 384 1.78 24.82 -12.30
CA LYS A 384 2.21 25.97 -13.15
C LYS A 384 2.84 25.52 -14.46
N CYS A 385 3.57 24.40 -14.46
CA CYS A 385 4.16 23.80 -15.65
C CYS A 385 3.17 22.97 -16.50
N GLY A 386 1.90 22.87 -16.09
CA GLY A 386 0.83 22.25 -16.87
C GLY A 386 0.54 20.78 -16.55
N VAL A 387 1.07 20.23 -15.44
CA VAL A 387 0.68 18.89 -14.97
C VAL A 387 -0.70 19.00 -14.28
N PRO A 388 -1.71 18.21 -14.68
CA PRO A 388 -3.02 18.23 -14.02
C PRO A 388 -2.90 17.81 -12.56
N GLU A 389 -3.59 18.51 -11.64
CA GLU A 389 -3.55 18.23 -10.20
C GLU A 389 -3.82 16.77 -9.85
N LYS A 390 -4.83 16.15 -10.48
CA LYS A 390 -5.15 14.71 -10.32
C LYS A 390 -4.05 13.74 -10.78
N ASN A 391 -3.03 14.24 -11.48
CA ASN A 391 -1.88 13.46 -11.93
C ASN A 391 -0.62 13.75 -11.08
N ILE A 392 -0.75 14.53 -10.02
CA ILE A 392 0.36 14.80 -9.10
C ILE A 392 0.14 13.93 -7.85
N ALA A 393 1.14 13.14 -7.50
CA ALA A 393 1.10 12.27 -6.33
C ALA A 393 1.92 12.90 -5.20
N LEU A 394 1.24 13.31 -4.13
CA LEU A 394 1.86 13.70 -2.86
C LEU A 394 1.56 12.59 -1.87
N ALA A 395 2.52 11.69 -1.65
CA ALA A 395 2.33 10.53 -0.80
C ALA A 395 2.67 10.86 0.66
N GLU A 396 1.77 10.52 1.57
CA GLU A 396 1.94 10.72 3.01
C GLU A 396 1.65 9.44 3.80
N ASN A 397 2.24 9.35 5.00
CA ASN A 397 1.80 8.34 5.96
C ASN A 397 0.36 8.64 6.37
N GLY A 398 -0.51 7.63 6.32
CA GLY A 398 -1.95 7.78 6.55
C GLY A 398 -2.79 7.74 5.26
N ASP A 399 -2.16 7.78 4.09
CA ASP A 399 -2.85 7.57 2.80
C ASP A 399 -3.41 6.14 2.71
N ALA A 400 -4.68 6.03 2.30
CA ALA A 400 -5.33 4.74 2.10
C ALA A 400 -4.98 4.15 0.73
N VAL A 401 -4.49 2.91 0.74
CA VAL A 401 -4.15 2.15 -0.47
C VAL A 401 -5.01 0.90 -0.55
N VAL A 402 -5.60 0.63 -1.72
CA VAL A 402 -6.26 -0.65 -1.99
C VAL A 402 -5.25 -1.65 -2.56
N ILE A 403 -5.23 -2.83 -1.98
CA ILE A 403 -4.27 -3.91 -2.26
C ILE A 403 -4.89 -4.92 -3.25
N GLN A 404 -4.07 -5.50 -4.12
CA GLN A 404 -4.48 -6.59 -5.01
C GLN A 404 -4.43 -7.95 -4.31
N ASN A 405 -5.41 -8.81 -4.61
CA ASN A 405 -5.38 -10.22 -4.18
C ASN A 405 -4.36 -11.04 -4.99
N SER A 406 -4.18 -12.32 -4.61
CA SER A 406 -3.27 -13.24 -5.31
C SER A 406 -3.66 -13.52 -6.77
N GLU A 407 -4.87 -13.16 -7.19
CA GLU A 407 -5.34 -13.25 -8.57
C GLU A 407 -5.14 -11.93 -9.36
N GLY A 408 -4.47 -10.93 -8.77
CA GLY A 408 -4.17 -9.63 -9.39
C GLY A 408 -5.34 -8.65 -9.43
N GLN A 409 -6.45 -8.95 -8.74
CA GLN A 409 -7.64 -8.11 -8.72
C GLN A 409 -7.70 -7.25 -7.46
N ARG A 410 -8.20 -6.02 -7.57
CA ARG A 410 -8.39 -5.08 -6.44
C ARG A 410 -9.65 -5.36 -5.63
N THR A 411 -10.49 -6.28 -6.10
CA THR A 411 -11.68 -6.77 -5.41
C THR A 411 -11.72 -8.30 -5.49
N THR A 412 -12.37 -8.94 -4.51
CA THR A 412 -12.52 -10.41 -4.48
C THR A 412 -13.99 -10.76 -4.42
N PRO A 413 -14.50 -11.66 -5.30
CA PRO A 413 -15.88 -12.12 -5.22
C PRO A 413 -16.18 -12.75 -3.84
N SER A 414 -17.24 -12.31 -3.16
CA SER A 414 -17.69 -12.92 -1.90
C SER A 414 -18.43 -14.24 -2.16
N ILE A 415 -17.69 -15.23 -2.67
CA ILE A 415 -18.17 -16.56 -3.06
C ILE A 415 -17.28 -17.62 -2.42
N VAL A 416 -17.90 -18.61 -1.78
CA VAL A 416 -17.21 -19.74 -1.13
C VAL A 416 -17.71 -21.04 -1.72
N GLY A 417 -16.82 -21.84 -2.28
CA GLY A 417 -17.12 -23.12 -2.92
C GLY A 417 -16.51 -24.30 -2.18
N PHE A 418 -17.18 -25.44 -2.19
CA PHE A 418 -16.68 -26.68 -1.58
C PHE A 418 -16.56 -27.77 -2.63
N THR A 419 -15.33 -28.23 -2.88
CA THR A 419 -15.06 -29.27 -3.88
C THR A 419 -15.57 -30.63 -3.43
N ALA A 420 -15.59 -31.61 -4.34
CA ALA A 420 -15.96 -32.99 -4.00
C ALA A 420 -15.02 -33.63 -2.96
N LYS A 421 -13.78 -33.14 -2.85
CA LYS A 421 -12.79 -33.61 -1.88
C LYS A 421 -12.90 -32.92 -0.51
N GLY A 422 -13.81 -31.96 -0.37
CA GLY A 422 -13.98 -31.17 0.86
C GLY A 422 -13.14 -29.91 0.94
N GLU A 423 -12.32 -29.61 -0.08
CA GLU A 423 -11.51 -28.39 -0.16
C GLU A 423 -12.40 -27.15 -0.30
N ARG A 424 -12.00 -26.06 0.38
CA ARG A 424 -12.71 -24.79 0.38
C ARG A 424 -12.04 -23.79 -0.56
N LEU A 425 -12.78 -23.35 -1.57
CA LEU A 425 -12.38 -22.32 -2.52
C LEU A 425 -13.02 -20.99 -2.12
N VAL A 426 -12.29 -19.88 -2.22
CA VAL A 426 -12.80 -18.54 -1.93
C VAL A 426 -12.43 -17.59 -3.07
N GLY A 427 -13.35 -16.70 -3.46
CA GLY A 427 -13.06 -15.68 -4.47
C GLY A 427 -13.24 -16.17 -5.91
N GLN A 428 -12.32 -15.76 -6.78
CA GLN A 428 -12.38 -16.10 -8.21
C GLN A 428 -12.36 -17.62 -8.48
N PRO A 429 -11.55 -18.45 -7.79
CA PRO A 429 -11.61 -19.91 -7.94
C PRO A 429 -13.01 -20.49 -7.65
N ALA A 430 -13.68 -19.99 -6.61
CA ALA A 430 -15.05 -20.42 -6.28
C ALA A 430 -16.06 -19.96 -7.34
N LYS A 431 -15.92 -18.72 -7.85
CA LYS A 431 -16.74 -18.20 -8.96
C LYS A 431 -16.59 -19.06 -10.21
N ASN A 432 -15.38 -19.49 -10.55
CA ASN A 432 -15.11 -20.28 -11.77
C ASN A 432 -15.82 -21.65 -11.77
N GLN A 433 -15.97 -22.31 -10.62
CA GLN A 433 -16.61 -23.63 -10.54
C GLN A 433 -18.13 -23.58 -10.32
N ILE A 434 -18.72 -22.41 -10.08
CA ILE A 434 -20.12 -22.31 -9.63
C ILE A 434 -21.10 -22.94 -10.62
N VAL A 435 -20.80 -22.88 -11.92
CA VAL A 435 -21.63 -23.43 -13.00
C VAL A 435 -21.83 -24.95 -12.87
N THR A 436 -20.79 -25.67 -12.47
CA THR A 436 -20.82 -27.15 -12.36
C THR A 436 -21.05 -27.62 -10.92
N ASN A 437 -20.98 -26.73 -9.93
CA ASN A 437 -21.06 -27.05 -8.51
C ASN A 437 -21.93 -26.04 -7.71
N ALA A 438 -23.07 -25.62 -8.29
CA ALA A 438 -23.90 -24.54 -7.78
C ALA A 438 -24.50 -24.80 -6.38
N GLU A 439 -24.81 -26.05 -6.05
CA GLU A 439 -25.40 -26.41 -4.75
C GLU A 439 -24.38 -26.35 -3.60
N ASN A 440 -23.09 -26.50 -3.92
CA ASN A 440 -22.00 -26.47 -2.94
C ASN A 440 -21.15 -25.20 -3.07
N THR A 441 -21.69 -24.17 -3.71
CA THR A 441 -21.02 -22.87 -3.87
C THR A 441 -21.97 -21.78 -3.40
N VAL A 442 -21.56 -21.09 -2.33
CA VAL A 442 -22.34 -20.11 -1.61
C VAL A 442 -21.95 -18.71 -2.09
N SER A 443 -22.94 -17.97 -2.61
CA SER A 443 -22.84 -16.56 -2.96
C SER A 443 -23.93 -15.75 -2.24
N SER A 444 -23.80 -14.43 -2.21
CA SER A 444 -24.78 -13.49 -1.62
C SER A 444 -25.13 -13.80 -0.15
N ILE A 445 -24.22 -14.43 0.60
CA ILE A 445 -24.47 -14.85 1.98
C ILE A 445 -24.78 -13.66 2.92
N LYS A 446 -24.29 -12.46 2.57
CA LYS A 446 -24.55 -11.21 3.29
C LYS A 446 -26.05 -10.90 3.43
N ARG A 447 -26.90 -11.38 2.49
CA ARG A 447 -28.37 -11.24 2.57
C ARG A 447 -28.99 -12.05 3.73
N PHE A 448 -28.29 -13.06 4.24
CA PHE A 448 -28.73 -13.94 5.32
C PHE A 448 -28.09 -13.63 6.69
N MET A 449 -27.08 -12.75 6.73
CA MET A 449 -26.36 -12.39 7.96
C MET A 449 -27.31 -11.85 9.03
N GLY A 450 -27.27 -12.42 10.23
CA GLY A 450 -28.06 -11.99 11.40
C GLY A 450 -29.58 -12.10 11.26
N ARG A 451 -30.07 -12.89 10.30
CA ARG A 451 -31.51 -13.09 10.04
C ARG A 451 -32.00 -14.44 10.54
N ARG A 452 -33.32 -14.54 10.70
CA ARG A 452 -34.02 -15.80 10.98
C ARG A 452 -34.56 -16.41 9.70
N PHE A 453 -34.70 -17.74 9.67
CA PHE A 453 -35.22 -18.49 8.54
C PHE A 453 -36.63 -18.02 8.13
N ALA A 454 -37.49 -17.75 9.12
CA ALA A 454 -38.83 -17.24 8.87
C ALA A 454 -38.88 -15.82 8.23
N GLU A 455 -37.78 -15.05 8.27
CA GLU A 455 -37.75 -13.67 7.80
C GLU A 455 -37.42 -13.54 6.31
N VAL A 456 -36.83 -14.58 5.71
CA VAL A 456 -36.28 -14.52 4.35
C VAL A 456 -36.79 -15.59 3.37
N PRO A 457 -38.09 -15.97 3.39
CA PRO A 457 -38.61 -16.99 2.48
C PRO A 457 -38.39 -16.64 1.01
N SER A 458 -38.42 -15.35 0.66
CA SER A 458 -38.18 -14.87 -0.71
C SER A 458 -36.72 -14.94 -1.15
N GLU A 459 -35.76 -14.86 -0.23
CA GLU A 459 -34.33 -14.96 -0.59
C GLU A 459 -33.92 -16.43 -0.75
N ILE A 460 -34.48 -17.32 0.08
CA ILE A 460 -34.21 -18.76 0.02
C ILE A 460 -34.51 -19.34 -1.37
N THR A 461 -35.55 -18.85 -2.04
CA THR A 461 -35.91 -19.32 -3.39
C THR A 461 -35.00 -18.81 -4.51
N LYS A 462 -34.18 -17.79 -4.24
CA LYS A 462 -33.32 -17.14 -5.25
C LYS A 462 -31.93 -17.80 -5.35
N VAL A 463 -31.49 -18.50 -4.32
CA VAL A 463 -30.15 -19.12 -4.24
C VAL A 463 -30.13 -20.58 -4.72
N SER A 464 -28.96 -21.06 -5.14
CA SER A 464 -28.77 -22.45 -5.61
C SER A 464 -28.47 -23.45 -4.50
N TYR A 465 -27.87 -22.99 -3.40
CA TYR A 465 -27.50 -23.81 -2.25
C TYR A 465 -28.68 -24.00 -1.29
N LYS A 466 -28.62 -25.07 -0.50
CA LYS A 466 -29.69 -25.41 0.44
C LYS A 466 -29.57 -24.57 1.70
N VAL A 467 -30.61 -23.78 1.99
CA VAL A 467 -30.78 -23.04 3.24
C VAL A 467 -31.69 -23.82 4.18
N THR A 468 -31.32 -23.90 5.45
CA THR A 468 -31.97 -24.68 6.51
C THR A 468 -32.18 -23.80 7.75
N ALA A 469 -33.18 -24.15 8.56
CA ALA A 469 -33.40 -23.53 9.86
C ALA A 469 -32.60 -24.27 10.93
N GLY A 470 -31.84 -23.52 11.74
CA GLY A 470 -31.16 -24.04 12.92
C GLY A 470 -32.09 -24.18 14.13
N PRO A 471 -31.59 -24.66 15.28
CA PRO A 471 -32.40 -24.93 16.48
C PRO A 471 -33.14 -23.70 17.04
N SER A 472 -32.65 -22.49 16.79
CA SER A 472 -33.24 -21.23 17.25
C SER A 472 -33.83 -20.39 16.10
N ASP A 473 -34.21 -21.04 15.00
CA ASP A 473 -34.68 -20.41 13.76
C ASP A 473 -33.61 -19.55 13.05
N GLU A 474 -32.34 -19.70 13.41
CA GLU A 474 -31.23 -19.03 12.73
C GLU A 474 -30.95 -19.67 11.37
N ILE A 475 -30.40 -18.88 10.43
CA ILE A 475 -30.03 -19.40 9.11
C ILE A 475 -28.84 -20.36 9.21
N ARG A 476 -28.97 -21.52 8.56
CA ARG A 476 -27.87 -22.44 8.23
C ARG A 476 -27.84 -22.73 6.73
N VAL A 477 -26.66 -23.09 6.25
CA VAL A 477 -26.42 -23.52 4.87
C VAL A 477 -25.89 -24.95 4.88
N SER A 478 -26.63 -25.86 4.27
CA SER A 478 -26.32 -27.28 4.21
C SER A 478 -25.45 -27.59 2.98
N ILE A 479 -24.16 -27.81 3.18
CA ILE A 479 -23.22 -28.19 2.12
C ILE A 479 -22.73 -29.62 2.37
N ARG A 480 -23.05 -30.53 1.43
CA ARG A 480 -22.65 -31.95 1.50
C ARG A 480 -22.94 -32.63 2.85
N GLY A 481 -24.03 -32.24 3.51
CA GLY A 481 -24.44 -32.79 4.81
C GLY A 481 -23.79 -32.14 6.04
N LYS A 482 -22.94 -31.13 5.86
CA LYS A 482 -22.45 -30.25 6.92
C LYS A 482 -23.25 -28.94 6.92
N GLU A 483 -23.56 -28.44 8.11
CA GLU A 483 -24.27 -27.17 8.30
C GLU A 483 -23.24 -26.06 8.60
N TYR A 484 -23.34 -24.95 7.87
CA TYR A 484 -22.52 -23.76 8.07
C TYR A 484 -23.41 -22.56 8.39
N SER A 485 -22.96 -21.70 9.29
CA SER A 485 -23.56 -20.40 9.55
C SER A 485 -23.17 -19.37 8.47
N PRO A 486 -24.00 -18.34 8.24
CA PRO A 486 -23.61 -17.18 7.42
C PRO A 486 -22.29 -16.54 7.87
N GLN A 487 -22.02 -16.54 9.18
CA GLN A 487 -20.81 -16.01 9.79
C GLN A 487 -19.58 -16.80 9.36
N GLU A 488 -19.62 -18.14 9.37
CA GLU A 488 -18.51 -18.98 8.92
C GLU A 488 -18.18 -18.80 7.44
N ILE A 489 -19.20 -18.70 6.59
CA ILE A 489 -19.01 -18.44 5.15
C ILE A 489 -18.39 -17.04 4.94
N SER A 490 -18.88 -16.04 5.67
CA SER A 490 -18.32 -14.68 5.60
C SER A 490 -16.91 -14.62 6.17
N ALA A 491 -16.62 -15.38 7.24
CA ALA A 491 -15.29 -15.51 7.82
C ALA A 491 -14.29 -16.08 6.82
N ALA A 492 -14.67 -17.08 6.00
CA ALA A 492 -13.80 -17.58 4.93
C ALA A 492 -13.43 -16.48 3.91
N THR A 493 -14.35 -15.58 3.59
CA THR A 493 -14.07 -14.41 2.74
C THR A 493 -13.12 -13.44 3.45
N LEU A 494 -13.34 -13.15 4.73
CA LEU A 494 -12.48 -12.28 5.53
C LEU A 494 -11.08 -12.87 5.74
N GLN A 495 -10.94 -14.19 5.89
CA GLN A 495 -9.65 -14.88 5.95
C GLN A 495 -8.84 -14.68 4.67
N LYS A 496 -9.49 -14.73 3.49
CA LYS A 496 -8.83 -14.40 2.21
C LYS A 496 -8.39 -12.93 2.17
N MET A 497 -9.17 -12.00 2.74
CA MET A 497 -8.81 -10.57 2.79
C MET A 497 -7.65 -10.32 3.75
N LYS A 498 -7.68 -10.93 4.94
CA LYS A 498 -6.58 -10.95 5.90
C LYS A 498 -5.31 -11.48 5.23
N LYS A 499 -5.38 -12.63 4.57
CA LYS A 499 -4.23 -13.23 3.88
C LYS A 499 -3.67 -12.32 2.77
N THR A 500 -4.56 -11.65 2.03
CA THR A 500 -4.16 -10.67 1.01
C THR A 500 -3.37 -9.51 1.62
N ALA A 501 -3.82 -8.98 2.77
CA ALA A 501 -3.10 -7.93 3.48
C ALA A 501 -1.76 -8.44 4.06
N GLU A 502 -1.72 -9.64 4.63
CA GLU A 502 -0.50 -10.26 5.15
C GLU A 502 0.54 -10.51 4.04
N ASP A 503 0.11 -11.00 2.88
CA ASP A 503 0.97 -11.22 1.71
C ASP A 503 1.55 -9.89 1.18
N TYR A 504 0.78 -8.81 1.28
CA TYR A 504 1.25 -7.47 0.89
C TYR A 504 2.21 -6.86 1.90
N LEU A 505 1.89 -6.94 3.20
CA LEU A 505 2.65 -6.31 4.28
C LEU A 505 3.90 -7.10 4.70
N GLY A 506 3.94 -8.41 4.46
CA GLY A 506 5.04 -9.28 4.92
C GLY A 506 4.98 -9.61 6.42
N GLU A 507 3.86 -9.34 7.09
CA GLU A 507 3.65 -9.58 8.52
C GLU A 507 2.20 -9.97 8.86
N PRO A 508 1.95 -10.60 10.03
CA PRO A 508 0.60 -11.01 10.43
C PRO A 508 -0.36 -9.83 10.65
N VAL A 509 -1.61 -9.99 10.22
CA VAL A 509 -2.68 -8.99 10.41
C VAL A 509 -3.69 -9.52 11.41
N THR A 510 -3.83 -8.85 12.55
CA THR A 510 -4.68 -9.30 13.67
C THR A 510 -5.85 -8.40 13.97
N GLU A 511 -5.89 -7.19 13.43
CA GLU A 511 -6.90 -6.17 13.72
C GLU A 511 -7.54 -5.69 12.42
N ALA A 512 -8.83 -5.33 12.46
CA ALA A 512 -9.52 -4.82 11.28
C ALA A 512 -10.65 -3.83 11.62
N VAL A 513 -10.92 -2.94 10.68
CA VAL A 513 -12.20 -2.22 10.55
C VAL A 513 -13.01 -2.92 9.47
N ILE A 514 -14.25 -3.29 9.77
CA ILE A 514 -15.13 -4.02 8.84
C ILE A 514 -16.38 -3.17 8.55
N THR A 515 -16.78 -3.12 7.28
CA THR A 515 -17.92 -2.30 6.85
C THR A 515 -19.24 -3.07 6.92
N VAL A 516 -20.33 -2.35 7.13
CA VAL A 516 -21.71 -2.86 7.05
C VAL A 516 -22.64 -1.86 6.37
N PRO A 517 -23.73 -2.32 5.73
CA PRO A 517 -24.80 -1.44 5.26
C PRO A 517 -25.29 -0.55 6.39
N ALA A 518 -25.52 0.74 6.12
CA ALA A 518 -25.93 1.69 7.17
C ALA A 518 -27.23 1.23 7.85
N TYR A 519 -28.14 0.64 7.08
CA TYR A 519 -29.43 0.17 7.57
C TYR A 519 -29.42 -1.23 8.21
N PHE A 520 -28.24 -1.83 8.46
CA PHE A 520 -28.14 -3.08 9.23
C PHE A 520 -28.62 -2.90 10.67
N ASN A 521 -29.43 -3.86 11.13
CA ASN A 521 -29.85 -3.94 12.52
C ASN A 521 -28.76 -4.55 13.43
N ASP A 522 -29.01 -4.54 14.74
CA ASP A 522 -28.06 -4.99 15.77
C ASP A 522 -27.59 -6.44 15.56
N ALA A 523 -28.50 -7.37 15.26
CA ALA A 523 -28.15 -8.78 15.02
C ALA A 523 -27.25 -8.98 13.80
N GLN A 524 -27.44 -8.18 12.75
CA GLN A 524 -26.62 -8.26 11.54
C GLN A 524 -25.22 -7.67 11.78
N ARG A 525 -25.14 -6.56 12.53
CA ARG A 525 -23.86 -5.96 12.96
C ARG A 525 -23.06 -6.93 13.83
N GLN A 526 -23.72 -7.54 14.81
CA GLN A 526 -23.09 -8.55 15.67
C GLN A 526 -22.63 -9.77 14.87
N ALA A 527 -23.46 -10.31 13.97
CA ALA A 527 -23.06 -11.42 13.11
C ALA A 527 -21.84 -11.10 12.23
N THR A 528 -21.74 -9.88 11.70
CA THR A 528 -20.55 -9.44 10.95
C THR A 528 -19.32 -9.34 11.85
N LYS A 529 -19.47 -8.82 13.08
CA LYS A 529 -18.40 -8.78 14.07
C LYS A 529 -17.91 -10.17 14.45
N ASP A 530 -18.83 -11.11 14.63
CA ASP A 530 -18.54 -12.53 14.91
C ASP A 530 -17.79 -13.17 13.74
N ALA A 531 -18.17 -12.89 12.49
CA ALA A 531 -17.45 -13.36 11.30
C ALA A 531 -16.00 -12.86 11.28
N GLY A 532 -15.75 -11.61 11.69
CA GLY A 532 -14.39 -11.08 11.87
C GLY A 532 -13.61 -11.85 12.94
N LYS A 533 -14.24 -12.12 14.10
CA LYS A 533 -13.62 -12.93 15.16
C LYS A 533 -13.29 -14.35 14.70
N ILE A 534 -14.21 -15.02 14.00
CA ILE A 534 -14.00 -16.36 13.41
C ILE A 534 -12.86 -16.35 12.39
N ALA A 535 -12.68 -15.25 11.65
CA ALA A 535 -11.56 -15.07 10.72
C ALA A 535 -10.20 -14.80 11.41
N GLY A 536 -10.16 -14.73 12.74
CA GLY A 536 -8.95 -14.41 13.50
C GLY A 536 -8.58 -12.93 13.44
N LEU A 537 -9.58 -12.04 13.40
CA LEU A 537 -9.44 -10.59 13.43
C LEU A 537 -10.12 -10.00 14.66
N GLU A 538 -9.41 -9.14 15.39
CA GLU A 538 -10.00 -8.23 16.35
C GLU A 538 -10.68 -7.08 15.61
N VAL A 539 -12.01 -7.09 15.61
CA VAL A 539 -12.80 -6.05 14.96
C VAL A 539 -12.82 -4.79 15.83
N LYS A 540 -11.90 -3.85 15.54
CA LYS A 540 -11.75 -2.59 16.28
C LYS A 540 -12.94 -1.66 16.10
N ARG A 541 -13.55 -1.69 14.92
CA ARG A 541 -14.74 -0.89 14.59
C ARG A 541 -15.57 -1.56 13.50
N ILE A 542 -16.89 -1.48 13.66
CA ILE A 542 -17.83 -1.63 12.55
C ILE A 542 -18.17 -0.24 12.03
N VAL A 543 -17.96 0.01 10.74
CA VAL A 543 -18.24 1.30 10.10
C VAL A 543 -19.34 1.15 9.05
N ASN A 544 -20.23 2.13 8.95
CA ASN A 544 -21.27 2.13 7.94
C ASN A 544 -20.66 2.39 6.55
N GLU A 545 -21.12 1.68 5.52
CA GLU A 545 -20.58 1.78 4.14
C GLU A 545 -20.66 3.21 3.57
N PRO A 546 -21.80 3.92 3.67
CA PRO A 546 -21.89 5.32 3.23
C PRO A 546 -20.97 6.27 4.02
N THR A 547 -20.79 5.99 5.32
CA THR A 547 -19.90 6.77 6.19
C THR A 547 -18.44 6.59 5.81
N ALA A 548 -18.02 5.34 5.54
CA ALA A 548 -16.69 5.06 5.02
C ALA A 548 -16.47 5.75 3.67
N ALA A 549 -17.46 5.68 2.77
CA ALA A 549 -17.35 6.37 1.48
C ALA A 549 -17.21 7.90 1.63
N ALA A 550 -17.92 8.49 2.58
CA ALA A 550 -17.80 9.90 2.91
C ALA A 550 -16.41 10.27 3.46
N LEU A 551 -15.84 9.45 4.35
CA LEU A 551 -14.47 9.64 4.87
C LEU A 551 -13.44 9.68 3.73
N ALA A 552 -13.49 8.70 2.82
CA ALA A 552 -12.57 8.65 1.68
C ALA A 552 -12.79 9.80 0.69
N TYR A 553 -14.01 10.31 0.58
CA TYR A 553 -14.31 11.48 -0.24
C TYR A 553 -13.84 12.80 0.37
N GLY A 554 -14.01 12.96 1.69
CA GLY A 554 -13.74 14.21 2.39
C GLY A 554 -12.29 14.37 2.86
N LEU A 555 -11.52 13.28 2.96
CA LEU A 555 -10.12 13.35 3.38
C LEU A 555 -9.28 14.13 2.36
N GLY A 556 -8.48 15.09 2.84
CA GLY A 556 -7.62 15.93 2.01
C GLY A 556 -8.31 17.10 1.32
N LYS A 557 -9.62 17.30 1.53
CA LYS A 557 -10.33 18.50 1.09
C LYS A 557 -10.07 19.70 2.00
N ASP A 558 -10.39 20.89 1.49
CA ASP A 558 -10.38 22.14 2.27
C ASP A 558 -11.43 22.07 3.39
N ASN A 559 -10.97 21.80 4.61
CA ASN A 559 -11.81 21.63 5.80
C ASN A 559 -12.53 22.92 6.23
N SER A 560 -12.17 24.10 5.68
CA SER A 560 -12.80 25.38 6.03
C SER A 560 -14.19 25.59 5.42
N LYS A 561 -14.64 24.68 4.56
CA LYS A 561 -15.96 24.74 3.91
C LYS A 561 -16.85 23.63 4.44
N GLU A 562 -18.03 24.03 4.88
CA GLU A 562 -19.13 23.09 5.13
C GLU A 562 -19.69 22.58 3.80
N GLU A 563 -19.79 21.26 3.65
CA GLU A 563 -20.31 20.59 2.46
C GLU A 563 -21.33 19.52 2.88
N LYS A 564 -22.53 19.59 2.32
CA LYS A 564 -23.60 18.60 2.53
C LYS A 564 -23.64 17.61 1.40
N ILE A 565 -23.43 16.34 1.70
CA ILE A 565 -23.36 15.29 0.69
C ILE A 565 -24.46 14.25 0.84
N ALA A 566 -24.86 13.68 -0.29
CA ALA A 566 -25.72 12.50 -0.35
C ALA A 566 -24.92 11.31 -0.87
N VAL A 567 -24.73 10.28 -0.06
CA VAL A 567 -24.06 9.04 -0.46
C VAL A 567 -25.12 8.01 -0.82
N TYR A 568 -25.25 7.72 -2.12
CA TYR A 568 -26.17 6.73 -2.67
C TYR A 568 -25.39 5.44 -2.95
N ASP A 569 -25.58 4.43 -2.11
CA ASP A 569 -24.89 3.14 -2.20
C ASP A 569 -25.84 2.05 -2.68
N LEU A 570 -25.65 1.58 -3.91
CA LEU A 570 -26.41 0.46 -4.48
C LEU A 570 -25.44 -0.65 -4.89
N GLY A 571 -25.29 -1.63 -4.00
CA GLY A 571 -24.43 -2.79 -4.18
C GLY A 571 -25.15 -3.98 -4.83
N GLY A 572 -24.58 -5.18 -4.67
CA GLY A 572 -25.19 -6.44 -5.15
C GLY A 572 -26.38 -6.91 -4.30
N GLY A 573 -26.38 -6.59 -3.01
CA GLY A 573 -27.35 -7.11 -2.04
C GLY A 573 -28.24 -6.08 -1.36
N THR A 574 -27.75 -4.86 -1.21
CA THR A 574 -28.34 -3.83 -0.35
C THR A 574 -28.29 -2.47 -1.01
N PHE A 575 -29.22 -1.61 -0.59
CA PHE A 575 -29.30 -0.22 -0.95
C PHE A 575 -29.30 0.64 0.31
N ASP A 576 -28.41 1.63 0.38
CA ASP A 576 -28.37 2.63 1.44
C ASP A 576 -28.30 4.04 0.85
N ILE A 577 -28.87 5.00 1.58
CA ILE A 577 -28.75 6.43 1.30
C ILE A 577 -28.48 7.14 2.63
N SER A 578 -27.38 7.88 2.69
CA SER A 578 -27.05 8.70 3.86
C SER A 578 -26.82 10.14 3.45
N ILE A 579 -27.32 11.07 4.26
CA ILE A 579 -27.07 12.50 4.13
C ILE A 579 -26.08 12.88 5.21
N LEU A 580 -24.94 13.46 4.81
CA LEU A 580 -23.86 13.83 5.70
C LEU A 580 -23.52 15.31 5.55
N GLU A 581 -22.98 15.88 6.62
CA GLU A 581 -22.42 17.22 6.68
C GLU A 581 -20.92 17.09 7.02
N LEU A 582 -20.09 17.70 6.19
CA LEU A 582 -18.63 17.66 6.25
C LEU A 582 -18.13 19.07 6.53
N GLY A 583 -17.31 19.28 7.56
CA GLY A 583 -16.73 20.61 7.82
C GLY A 583 -15.86 20.60 9.07
N ASP A 584 -14.78 21.40 9.08
CA ASP A 584 -13.82 21.51 10.19
C ASP A 584 -13.30 20.15 10.70
N GLY A 585 -13.10 19.19 9.79
CA GLY A 585 -12.67 17.82 10.12
C GLY A 585 -13.76 16.95 10.76
N VAL A 586 -14.99 17.45 10.90
CA VAL A 586 -16.15 16.72 11.42
C VAL A 586 -16.95 16.13 10.27
N PHE A 587 -17.28 14.85 10.39
CA PHE A 587 -18.10 14.08 9.47
C PHE A 587 -19.37 13.66 10.24
N GLU A 588 -20.47 14.37 10.04
CA GLU A 588 -21.72 14.13 10.76
C GLU A 588 -22.77 13.50 9.84
N VAL A 589 -23.25 12.31 10.20
CA VAL A 589 -24.42 11.72 9.53
C VAL A 589 -25.68 12.40 10.04
N LYS A 590 -26.38 13.14 9.17
CA LYS A 590 -27.65 13.81 9.53
C LYS A 590 -28.83 12.85 9.48
N SER A 591 -28.81 11.93 8.51
CA SER A 591 -29.82 10.88 8.39
C SER A 591 -29.34 9.72 7.54
N THR A 592 -29.96 8.56 7.74
CA THR A 592 -29.74 7.38 6.90
C THR A 592 -31.05 6.62 6.66
N ASN A 593 -31.16 5.98 5.49
CA ASN A 593 -32.27 5.10 5.13
C ASN A 593 -31.78 4.05 4.12
N GLY A 594 -32.59 3.02 3.85
CA GLY A 594 -32.18 1.99 2.90
C GLY A 594 -33.19 0.86 2.72
N ASP A 595 -32.78 -0.11 1.90
CA ASP A 595 -33.45 -1.39 1.69
C ASP A 595 -32.39 -2.51 1.67
N THR A 596 -32.41 -3.35 2.72
CA THR A 596 -31.44 -4.44 2.90
C THR A 596 -31.71 -5.67 2.02
N HIS A 597 -32.68 -5.58 1.10
CA HIS A 597 -33.06 -6.59 0.11
C HIS A 597 -33.29 -5.97 -1.29
N LEU A 598 -32.48 -4.97 -1.64
CA LEU A 598 -32.48 -4.34 -2.95
C LEU A 598 -31.04 -4.20 -3.42
N GLY A 599 -30.68 -4.87 -4.51
CA GLY A 599 -29.34 -4.73 -5.10
C GLY A 599 -29.22 -5.49 -6.41
N GLY A 600 -28.01 -5.53 -6.96
CA GLY A 600 -27.68 -6.17 -8.24
C GLY A 600 -28.27 -7.58 -8.46
N ASP A 601 -28.38 -8.41 -7.43
CA ASP A 601 -28.98 -9.76 -7.54
C ASP A 601 -30.46 -9.69 -7.98
N ASP A 602 -31.21 -8.67 -7.54
CA ASP A 602 -32.61 -8.50 -7.93
C ASP A 602 -32.75 -8.03 -9.38
N PHE A 603 -31.78 -7.24 -9.88
CA PHE A 603 -31.72 -6.86 -11.30
C PHE A 603 -31.40 -8.06 -12.18
N ASP A 604 -30.48 -8.93 -11.74
CA ASP A 604 -30.14 -10.16 -12.44
C ASP A 604 -31.36 -11.11 -12.50
N GLN A 605 -32.10 -11.23 -11.41
CA GLN A 605 -33.32 -12.03 -11.36
C GLN A 605 -34.36 -11.61 -12.41
N LYS A 606 -34.56 -10.29 -12.63
CA LYS A 606 -35.48 -9.80 -13.67
C LYS A 606 -35.07 -10.23 -15.08
N ILE A 607 -33.76 -10.29 -15.37
CA ILE A 607 -33.25 -10.79 -16.64
C ILE A 607 -33.42 -12.31 -16.72
N ILE A 608 -33.13 -13.05 -15.65
CA ILE A 608 -33.30 -14.49 -15.59
C ILE A 608 -34.76 -14.88 -15.84
N ASP A 609 -35.71 -14.24 -15.16
CA ASP A 609 -37.14 -14.48 -15.33
C ASP A 609 -37.56 -14.25 -16.79
N TRP A 610 -37.08 -13.17 -17.41
CA TRP A 610 -37.34 -12.87 -18.82
C TRP A 610 -36.74 -13.93 -19.76
N LEU A 611 -35.52 -14.40 -19.49
CA LEU A 611 -34.87 -15.45 -20.28
C LEU A 611 -35.64 -16.78 -20.18
N VAL A 612 -36.03 -17.17 -18.96
CA VAL A 612 -36.80 -18.39 -18.71
C VAL A 612 -38.16 -18.33 -19.42
N ASP A 613 -38.89 -17.23 -19.23
CA ASP A 613 -40.22 -17.06 -19.84
C ASP A 613 -40.17 -17.04 -21.36
N SER A 614 -39.17 -16.37 -21.93
CA SER A 614 -39.03 -16.26 -23.38
C SER A 614 -38.61 -17.61 -23.99
N PHE A 615 -37.63 -18.29 -23.39
CA PHE A 615 -37.20 -19.61 -23.85
C PHE A 615 -38.32 -20.65 -23.73
N LYS A 616 -39.12 -20.58 -22.66
CA LYS A 616 -40.29 -21.45 -22.48
C LYS A 616 -41.36 -21.21 -23.54
N LYS A 617 -41.59 -19.96 -23.93
CA LYS A 617 -42.52 -19.61 -25.03
C LYS A 617 -42.03 -20.13 -26.39
N GLU A 618 -40.73 -20.06 -26.65
CA GLU A 618 -40.13 -20.47 -27.93
C GLU A 618 -39.95 -21.99 -28.06
N SER A 619 -39.51 -22.66 -26.99
CA SER A 619 -39.13 -24.08 -27.02
C SER A 619 -40.11 -25.01 -26.31
N GLY A 620 -41.02 -24.47 -25.50
CA GLY A 620 -41.88 -25.26 -24.59
C GLY A 620 -41.16 -25.80 -23.34
N ILE A 621 -39.86 -25.57 -23.19
CA ILE A 621 -39.05 -26.10 -22.09
C ILE A 621 -38.86 -25.06 -20.99
N ASP A 622 -39.10 -25.47 -19.75
CA ASP A 622 -38.96 -24.60 -18.58
C ASP A 622 -37.58 -24.77 -17.94
N LEU A 623 -36.67 -23.83 -18.23
CA LEU A 623 -35.29 -23.87 -17.72
C LEU A 623 -35.19 -23.65 -16.21
N SER A 624 -36.22 -23.13 -15.54
CA SER A 624 -36.21 -22.93 -14.08
C SER A 624 -36.09 -24.25 -13.31
N LYS A 625 -36.43 -25.38 -13.94
CA LYS A 625 -36.37 -26.72 -13.35
C LYS A 625 -35.00 -27.39 -13.48
N ASP A 626 -34.13 -26.85 -14.35
CA ASP A 626 -32.77 -27.36 -14.57
C ASP A 626 -31.78 -26.46 -13.81
N LYS A 627 -31.22 -26.99 -12.73
CA LYS A 627 -30.31 -26.24 -11.84
C LYS A 627 -29.04 -25.78 -12.55
N MET A 628 -28.52 -26.58 -13.48
CA MET A 628 -27.30 -26.25 -14.23
C MET A 628 -27.60 -25.18 -15.26
N ALA A 629 -28.73 -25.29 -15.98
CA ALA A 629 -29.18 -24.26 -16.90
C ALA A 629 -29.43 -22.94 -16.16
N LEU A 630 -30.12 -22.98 -15.02
CA LEU A 630 -30.40 -21.79 -14.22
C LEU A 630 -29.12 -21.08 -13.79
N GLN A 631 -28.09 -21.83 -13.35
CA GLN A 631 -26.83 -21.22 -12.96
C GLN A 631 -26.11 -20.53 -14.14
N ARG A 632 -26.14 -21.15 -15.33
CA ARG A 632 -25.60 -20.52 -16.55
C ARG A 632 -26.38 -19.27 -16.95
N LEU A 633 -27.71 -19.27 -16.75
CA LEU A 633 -28.54 -18.08 -16.95
C LEU A 633 -28.15 -16.96 -15.99
N ARG A 634 -27.84 -17.27 -14.72
CA ARG A 634 -27.40 -16.26 -13.73
C ARG A 634 -26.13 -15.53 -14.19
N GLU A 635 -25.12 -16.27 -14.59
CA GLU A 635 -23.85 -15.70 -15.07
C GLU A 635 -24.04 -14.85 -16.34
N ALA A 636 -24.85 -15.36 -17.28
CA ALA A 636 -25.15 -14.62 -18.50
C ALA A 636 -25.99 -13.36 -18.25
N ALA A 637 -26.91 -13.40 -17.29
CA ALA A 637 -27.72 -12.26 -16.88
C ALA A 637 -26.88 -11.17 -16.22
N GLU A 638 -26.01 -11.52 -15.27
CA GLU A 638 -25.07 -10.59 -14.64
C GLU A 638 -24.19 -9.92 -15.69
N LYS A 639 -23.61 -10.71 -16.60
CA LYS A 639 -22.77 -10.20 -17.69
C LYS A 639 -23.55 -9.25 -18.61
N ALA A 640 -24.75 -9.62 -19.02
CA ALA A 640 -25.60 -8.77 -19.87
C ALA A 640 -25.97 -7.45 -19.18
N LYS A 641 -26.32 -7.47 -17.89
CA LYS A 641 -26.58 -6.27 -17.08
C LYS A 641 -25.38 -5.32 -17.07
N ILE A 642 -24.18 -5.86 -16.84
CA ILE A 642 -22.94 -5.07 -16.80
C ILE A 642 -22.65 -4.47 -18.18
N GLU A 643 -22.71 -5.25 -19.25
CA GLU A 643 -22.47 -4.77 -20.61
C GLU A 643 -23.42 -3.62 -20.98
N LEU A 644 -24.72 -3.77 -20.69
CA LEU A 644 -25.75 -2.76 -20.96
C LEU A 644 -25.56 -1.44 -20.20
N SER A 645 -24.72 -1.41 -19.17
CA SER A 645 -24.33 -0.16 -18.52
C SER A 645 -23.46 0.72 -19.41
N SER A 646 -22.81 0.13 -20.43
CA SER A 646 -21.96 0.85 -21.41
C SER A 646 -22.52 0.79 -22.83
N THR A 647 -23.15 -0.31 -23.23
CA THR A 647 -23.70 -0.51 -24.59
C THR A 647 -25.23 -0.36 -24.62
N LYS A 648 -25.79 -0.14 -25.81
CA LYS A 648 -27.25 -0.05 -25.99
C LYS A 648 -27.93 -1.41 -26.11
N ASP A 649 -27.19 -2.44 -26.51
CA ASP A 649 -27.68 -3.79 -26.75
C ASP A 649 -26.58 -4.80 -26.41
N THR A 650 -26.98 -6.01 -26.05
CA THR A 650 -26.10 -7.18 -25.84
C THR A 650 -26.76 -8.46 -26.37
N SER A 651 -25.94 -9.44 -26.73
CA SER A 651 -26.38 -10.76 -27.18
C SER A 651 -26.05 -11.82 -26.12
N ILE A 652 -27.08 -12.50 -25.65
CA ILE A 652 -27.00 -13.61 -24.70
C ILE A 652 -27.04 -14.90 -25.50
N ASN A 653 -25.89 -15.58 -25.59
CA ASN A 653 -25.72 -16.82 -26.33
C ASN A 653 -25.23 -17.93 -25.42
N LEU A 654 -26.11 -18.89 -25.11
CA LEU A 654 -25.84 -20.06 -24.29
C LEU A 654 -26.07 -21.33 -25.12
N PRO A 655 -25.03 -21.85 -25.77
CA PRO A 655 -25.15 -23.10 -26.51
C PRO A 655 -25.33 -24.28 -25.56
N TYR A 656 -26.06 -25.31 -26.00
CA TYR A 656 -26.31 -26.53 -25.22
C TYR A 656 -26.86 -26.21 -23.82
N ILE A 657 -27.82 -25.27 -23.74
CA ILE A 657 -28.39 -24.85 -22.46
C ILE A 657 -29.23 -25.95 -21.82
N THR A 658 -29.88 -26.77 -22.64
CA THR A 658 -30.64 -27.96 -22.22
C THR A 658 -30.77 -28.91 -23.43
N ALA A 659 -31.47 -30.03 -23.27
CA ALA A 659 -31.77 -30.98 -24.35
C ALA A 659 -33.19 -31.54 -24.23
N ASP A 660 -33.79 -31.90 -25.37
CA ASP A 660 -35.06 -32.63 -25.45
C ASP A 660 -34.93 -33.87 -26.36
N ALA A 661 -36.05 -34.54 -26.66
CA ALA A 661 -36.10 -35.70 -27.54
C ALA A 661 -35.62 -35.42 -28.98
N SER A 662 -35.59 -34.15 -29.41
CA SER A 662 -35.10 -33.72 -30.72
C SER A 662 -33.61 -33.34 -30.72
N GLY A 663 -32.96 -33.32 -29.55
CA GLY A 663 -31.54 -33.04 -29.39
C GLY A 663 -31.24 -31.83 -28.51
N PRO A 664 -29.99 -31.33 -28.52
CA PRO A 664 -29.60 -30.18 -27.71
C PRO A 664 -30.31 -28.89 -28.16
N LYS A 665 -30.59 -28.02 -27.20
CA LYS A 665 -31.16 -26.68 -27.41
C LYS A 665 -30.15 -25.62 -27.04
N HIS A 666 -30.25 -24.48 -27.71
CA HIS A 666 -29.41 -23.31 -27.52
C HIS A 666 -30.32 -22.13 -27.17
N LEU A 667 -29.89 -21.27 -26.24
CA LEU A 667 -30.54 -19.99 -26.01
C LEU A 667 -29.73 -18.93 -26.75
N GLN A 668 -30.38 -18.20 -27.66
CA GLN A 668 -29.79 -17.06 -28.34
C GLN A 668 -30.80 -15.92 -28.35
N MET A 669 -30.56 -14.90 -27.54
CA MET A 669 -31.46 -13.78 -27.35
C MET A 669 -30.71 -12.46 -27.35
N ASN A 670 -31.32 -11.41 -27.89
CA ASN A 670 -30.78 -10.05 -27.80
C ASN A 670 -31.56 -9.26 -26.74
N LEU A 671 -30.84 -8.58 -25.86
CA LEU A 671 -31.43 -7.72 -24.83
C LEU A 671 -30.97 -6.28 -25.08
N SER A 672 -31.92 -5.37 -25.28
CA SER A 672 -31.65 -3.95 -25.37
C SER A 672 -31.67 -3.29 -23.99
N ARG A 673 -30.92 -2.20 -23.83
CA ARG A 673 -30.92 -1.38 -22.61
C ARG A 673 -32.34 -0.90 -22.27
N ALA A 674 -33.08 -0.42 -23.28
CA ALA A 674 -34.45 0.03 -23.09
C ALA A 674 -35.36 -1.08 -22.54
N LYS A 675 -35.19 -2.33 -23.01
CA LYS A 675 -35.95 -3.47 -22.49
C LYS A 675 -35.53 -3.81 -21.07
N PHE A 676 -34.24 -3.82 -20.79
CA PHE A 676 -33.71 -4.02 -19.44
C PHE A 676 -34.25 -2.99 -18.45
N GLU A 677 -34.14 -1.70 -18.77
CA GLU A 677 -34.64 -0.59 -17.95
C GLU A 677 -36.15 -0.69 -17.71
N GLN A 678 -36.93 -1.12 -18.70
CA GLN A 678 -38.36 -1.39 -18.52
C GLN A 678 -38.59 -2.49 -17.46
N MET A 679 -37.83 -3.58 -17.50
CA MET A 679 -38.00 -4.74 -16.60
C MET A 679 -37.60 -4.44 -15.15
N VAL A 680 -36.67 -3.51 -14.95
CA VAL A 680 -36.14 -3.15 -13.61
C VAL A 680 -36.66 -1.82 -13.09
N SER A 681 -37.57 -1.16 -13.81
CA SER A 681 -38.13 0.14 -13.45
C SER A 681 -38.71 0.19 -12.03
N ASP A 682 -39.37 -0.89 -11.58
CA ASP A 682 -39.89 -1.02 -10.23
C ASP A 682 -38.78 -1.11 -9.17
N LEU A 683 -37.66 -1.77 -9.49
CA LEU A 683 -36.51 -1.88 -8.58
C LEU A 683 -35.77 -0.56 -8.45
N VAL A 684 -35.60 0.16 -9.57
CA VAL A 684 -35.01 1.50 -9.58
C VAL A 684 -35.90 2.46 -8.77
N GLU A 685 -37.21 2.45 -8.99
CA GLU A 685 -38.10 3.33 -8.23
C GLU A 685 -38.24 2.99 -6.74
N ARG A 686 -38.01 1.74 -6.35
CA ARG A 686 -37.95 1.36 -4.93
C ARG A 686 -36.89 2.14 -4.15
N SER A 687 -35.80 2.59 -4.80
CA SER A 687 -34.75 3.36 -4.13
C SER A 687 -35.12 4.84 -3.92
N ARG A 688 -36.12 5.37 -4.63
CA ARG A 688 -36.54 6.78 -4.52
C ARG A 688 -37.06 7.12 -3.12
N LYS A 689 -37.92 6.27 -2.56
CA LYS A 689 -38.59 6.55 -1.29
C LYS A 689 -37.59 6.68 -0.12
N PRO A 690 -36.60 5.78 0.05
CA PRO A 690 -35.54 6.00 1.04
C PRO A 690 -34.80 7.32 0.87
N CYS A 691 -34.48 7.74 -0.37
CA CYS A 691 -33.81 9.04 -0.60
C CYS A 691 -34.64 10.22 -0.12
N LEU A 692 -35.94 10.22 -0.45
CA LEU A 692 -36.86 11.28 -0.01
C LEU A 692 -37.05 11.28 1.51
N ASN A 693 -37.07 10.10 2.13
CA ASN A 693 -37.13 9.99 3.59
C ASN A 693 -35.86 10.51 4.26
N ALA A 694 -34.68 10.19 3.74
CA ALA A 694 -33.41 10.68 4.28
C ALA A 694 -33.32 12.21 4.19
N LEU A 695 -33.64 12.81 3.04
CA LEU A 695 -33.73 14.28 2.91
C LEU A 695 -34.69 14.89 3.92
N LYS A 696 -35.89 14.31 4.07
CA LYS A 696 -36.89 14.76 5.03
C LYS A 696 -36.40 14.68 6.47
N ASP A 697 -35.78 13.56 6.84
CA ASP A 697 -35.27 13.32 8.19
C ASP A 697 -34.09 14.24 8.53
N ALA A 698 -33.26 14.58 7.54
CA ALA A 698 -32.20 15.59 7.68
C ALA A 698 -32.73 17.03 7.72
N GLY A 699 -34.02 17.24 7.41
CA GLY A 699 -34.60 18.59 7.30
C GLY A 699 -34.09 19.38 6.10
N LEU A 700 -33.63 18.69 5.05
CA LEU A 700 -33.02 19.28 3.85
C LEU A 700 -33.86 19.05 2.60
N SER A 701 -33.72 19.94 1.63
CA SER A 701 -34.25 19.78 0.29
C SER A 701 -33.14 19.28 -0.67
N PRO A 702 -33.50 18.76 -1.86
CA PRO A 702 -32.51 18.39 -2.88
C PRO A 702 -31.50 19.50 -3.22
N LYS A 703 -31.89 20.78 -3.10
CA LYS A 703 -31.05 21.93 -3.44
C LYS A 703 -29.99 22.24 -2.38
N ASP A 704 -30.18 21.74 -1.17
CA ASP A 704 -29.24 21.93 -0.05
C ASP A 704 -28.11 20.89 -0.09
N ILE A 705 -28.13 19.97 -1.06
CA ILE A 705 -27.07 18.98 -1.26
C ILE A 705 -26.03 19.54 -2.23
N ASP A 706 -24.80 19.65 -1.76
CA ASP A 706 -23.65 20.13 -2.49
C ASP A 706 -23.11 19.07 -3.45
N GLU A 707 -22.99 17.83 -3.01
CA GLU A 707 -22.41 16.75 -3.82
C GLU A 707 -23.16 15.42 -3.63
N VAL A 708 -23.24 14.63 -4.70
CA VAL A 708 -23.91 13.31 -4.70
C VAL A 708 -22.90 12.24 -5.06
N ILE A 709 -22.59 11.36 -4.13
CA ILE A 709 -21.56 10.32 -4.27
C ILE A 709 -22.25 9.00 -4.60
N LEU A 710 -21.86 8.37 -5.70
CA LEU A 710 -22.33 7.03 -6.09
C LEU A 710 -21.37 5.96 -5.59
N VAL A 711 -21.91 4.97 -4.90
CA VAL A 711 -21.17 3.85 -4.32
C VAL A 711 -21.83 2.54 -4.75
N GLY A 712 -21.03 1.50 -4.97
CA GLY A 712 -21.52 0.19 -5.36
C GLY A 712 -21.73 0.02 -6.87
N GLY A 713 -21.37 -1.15 -7.39
CA GLY A 713 -21.33 -1.41 -8.84
C GLY A 713 -22.67 -1.24 -9.57
N SER A 714 -23.81 -1.41 -8.89
CA SER A 714 -25.13 -1.24 -9.53
C SER A 714 -25.49 0.23 -9.80
N THR A 715 -24.75 1.21 -9.25
CA THR A 715 -24.88 2.63 -9.61
C THR A 715 -24.33 2.96 -10.99
N ARG A 716 -23.64 2.02 -11.66
CA ARG A 716 -23.19 2.15 -13.05
C ARG A 716 -24.34 2.05 -14.05
N ILE A 717 -25.51 1.56 -13.62
CA ILE A 717 -26.70 1.44 -14.47
C ILE A 717 -27.22 2.85 -14.84
N PRO A 718 -27.35 3.20 -16.13
CA PRO A 718 -27.77 4.54 -16.57
C PRO A 718 -29.12 5.00 -15.99
N ALA A 719 -30.12 4.12 -15.90
CA ALA A 719 -31.41 4.45 -15.28
C ALA A 719 -31.29 4.82 -13.79
N VAL A 720 -30.35 4.21 -13.05
CA VAL A 720 -30.09 4.58 -11.65
C VAL A 720 -29.48 5.98 -11.58
N GLN A 721 -28.48 6.28 -12.41
CA GLN A 721 -27.88 7.62 -12.46
C GLN A 721 -28.89 8.70 -12.86
N ALA A 722 -29.78 8.38 -13.81
CA ALA A 722 -30.86 9.28 -14.22
C ALA A 722 -31.83 9.57 -13.07
N LEU A 723 -32.24 8.54 -12.31
CA LEU A 723 -33.09 8.70 -11.13
C LEU A 723 -32.40 9.56 -10.05
N VAL A 724 -31.14 9.28 -9.76
CA VAL A 724 -30.36 10.06 -8.77
C VAL A 724 -30.29 11.53 -9.18
N LYS A 725 -29.99 11.81 -10.45
CA LYS A 725 -29.99 13.18 -11.00
C LYS A 725 -31.37 13.84 -10.91
N GLU A 726 -32.44 13.10 -11.11
CA GLU A 726 -33.81 13.61 -10.97
C GLU A 726 -34.13 14.00 -9.51
N ILE A 727 -33.78 13.13 -8.56
CA ILE A 727 -34.05 13.33 -7.12
C ILE A 727 -33.27 14.52 -6.59
N PHE A 728 -31.95 14.55 -6.83
CA PHE A 728 -31.03 15.54 -6.23
C PHE A 728 -30.81 16.76 -7.12
N GLN A 729 -31.35 16.77 -8.34
CA GLN A 729 -31.24 17.88 -9.30
C GLN A 729 -29.78 18.26 -9.63
N LYS A 730 -28.86 17.30 -9.49
CA LYS A 730 -27.40 17.48 -9.66
C LYS A 730 -26.76 16.27 -10.34
N GLU A 731 -25.68 16.52 -11.07
CA GLU A 731 -24.86 15.44 -11.62
C GLU A 731 -24.09 14.75 -10.48
N PRO A 732 -24.08 13.41 -10.41
CA PRO A 732 -23.29 12.72 -9.42
C PRO A 732 -21.78 12.90 -9.63
N HIS A 733 -21.05 12.94 -8.52
CA HIS A 733 -19.61 13.10 -8.48
C HIS A 733 -18.89 11.93 -9.17
N LYS A 734 -17.85 12.23 -9.96
CA LYS A 734 -17.10 11.24 -10.76
C LYS A 734 -15.66 10.97 -10.27
N GLY A 735 -15.18 11.70 -9.28
CA GLY A 735 -13.81 11.58 -8.76
C GLY A 735 -13.60 10.44 -7.78
N VAL A 736 -14.60 9.58 -7.56
CA VAL A 736 -14.55 8.47 -6.59
C VAL A 736 -14.78 7.16 -7.33
N ASN A 737 -13.98 6.13 -7.01
CA ASN A 737 -14.20 4.79 -7.55
C ASN A 737 -15.30 4.08 -6.72
N PRO A 738 -16.48 3.77 -7.29
CA PRO A 738 -17.60 3.21 -6.55
C PRO A 738 -17.33 1.81 -5.98
N ASP A 739 -16.30 1.10 -6.46
CA ASP A 739 -15.96 -0.25 -6.02
C ASP A 739 -14.90 -0.26 -4.90
N GLU A 740 -14.16 0.84 -4.71
CA GLU A 740 -12.99 0.91 -3.82
C GLU A 740 -13.19 1.88 -2.64
N VAL A 741 -14.03 2.91 -2.82
CA VAL A 741 -14.16 4.02 -1.86
C VAL A 741 -14.54 3.58 -0.45
N VAL A 742 -15.39 2.57 -0.32
CA VAL A 742 -15.80 2.03 0.99
C VAL A 742 -14.61 1.39 1.71
N ALA A 743 -13.78 0.62 0.99
CA ALA A 743 -12.61 -0.01 1.56
C ALA A 743 -11.54 1.04 1.95
N MET A 744 -11.36 2.07 1.12
CA MET A 744 -10.49 3.20 1.45
C MET A 744 -10.96 3.91 2.72
N GLY A 745 -12.27 4.15 2.85
CA GLY A 745 -12.86 4.77 4.04
C GLY A 745 -12.66 3.94 5.30
N ALA A 746 -12.78 2.63 5.20
CA ALA A 746 -12.50 1.72 6.31
C ALA A 746 -11.02 1.74 6.71
N ALA A 747 -10.10 1.83 5.74
CA ALA A 747 -8.67 1.99 6.01
C ALA A 747 -8.36 3.32 6.70
N ILE A 748 -8.96 4.43 6.25
CA ILE A 748 -8.87 5.75 6.91
C ILE A 748 -9.39 5.67 8.35
N GLN A 749 -10.54 5.03 8.56
CA GLN A 749 -11.07 4.79 9.90
C GLN A 749 -10.10 3.97 10.78
N GLY A 750 -9.38 3.02 10.20
CA GLY A 750 -8.28 2.31 10.86
C GLY A 750 -7.13 3.25 11.23
N GLY A 751 -6.69 4.10 10.30
CA GLY A 751 -5.67 5.13 10.54
C GLY A 751 -6.05 6.13 11.64
N ILE A 752 -7.33 6.50 11.75
CA ILE A 752 -7.84 7.34 12.86
C ILE A 752 -7.71 6.61 14.19
N LEU A 753 -8.04 5.31 14.25
CA LEU A 753 -7.92 4.51 15.47
C LEU A 753 -6.45 4.25 15.86
N GLY A 754 -5.56 4.14 14.87
CA GLY A 754 -4.11 4.01 15.05
C GLY A 754 -3.40 5.31 15.41
N GLY A 755 -4.02 6.46 15.16
CA GLY A 755 -3.45 7.80 15.40
C GLY A 755 -2.61 8.35 14.23
N ASP A 756 -2.57 7.64 13.11
CA ASP A 756 -1.88 8.06 11.88
C ASP A 756 -2.67 9.13 11.12
N VAL A 757 -4.01 9.08 11.19
CA VAL A 757 -4.90 10.11 10.65
C VAL A 757 -5.40 10.98 11.80
N LYS A 758 -5.10 12.28 11.74
CA LYS A 758 -5.42 13.27 12.78
C LYS A 758 -6.51 14.23 12.31
N ASP A 759 -7.09 14.94 13.27
CA ASP A 759 -8.05 16.02 13.03
C ASP A 759 -9.31 15.59 12.25
N VAL A 760 -9.72 14.33 12.39
CA VAL A 760 -10.97 13.79 11.84
C VAL A 760 -11.85 13.28 12.98
N LEU A 761 -13.08 13.80 13.08
CA LEU A 761 -14.09 13.36 14.03
C LEU A 761 -15.30 12.80 13.27
N LEU A 762 -15.63 11.54 13.51
CA LEU A 762 -16.80 10.90 12.93
C LEU A 762 -17.97 10.83 13.92
N LEU A 763 -19.12 11.37 13.53
CA LEU A 763 -20.37 11.33 14.26
C LEU A 763 -21.42 10.58 13.43
N ASP A 764 -21.63 9.29 13.75
CA ASP A 764 -22.62 8.45 13.08
C ASP A 764 -23.95 8.43 13.85
N VAL A 765 -24.98 7.77 13.32
CA VAL A 765 -26.32 7.69 13.90
C VAL A 765 -26.87 6.26 13.98
N THR A 766 -27.85 6.03 14.85
CA THR A 766 -28.64 4.78 14.81
C THR A 766 -29.70 4.84 13.69
N PRO A 767 -29.80 3.84 12.79
CA PRO A 767 -30.72 3.89 11.65
C PRO A 767 -32.20 3.65 12.01
N LEU A 768 -32.47 3.10 13.20
CA LEU A 768 -33.81 2.67 13.62
C LEU A 768 -34.08 3.09 15.06
N SER A 769 -35.33 3.45 15.34
CA SER A 769 -35.78 3.80 16.68
C SER A 769 -35.75 2.59 17.61
N LEU A 770 -35.36 2.82 18.85
CA LEU A 770 -35.33 1.84 19.94
C LEU A 770 -36.37 2.18 20.98
N GLY A 771 -37.11 1.18 21.41
CA GLY A 771 -38.21 1.35 22.35
C GLY A 771 -38.52 0.09 23.14
N ILE A 772 -39.57 0.19 23.96
CA ILE A 772 -40.13 -0.93 24.71
C ILE A 772 -41.62 -1.10 24.44
N GLU A 773 -42.11 -2.33 24.59
CA GLU A 773 -43.56 -2.59 24.65
C GLU A 773 -44.13 -2.05 25.96
N THR A 774 -45.16 -1.21 25.85
CA THR A 774 -45.95 -0.72 26.99
C THR A 774 -47.37 -1.29 26.97
N LEU A 775 -48.14 -1.02 28.02
CA LEU A 775 -49.51 -1.50 28.17
C LEU A 775 -50.34 -1.20 26.91
N GLY A 776 -51.01 -2.23 26.37
CA GLY A 776 -51.79 -2.13 25.14
C GLY A 776 -51.05 -2.58 23.87
N GLY A 777 -49.82 -3.11 24.01
CA GLY A 777 -49.03 -3.59 22.87
C GLY A 777 -48.45 -2.46 22.03
N ILE A 778 -48.26 -1.28 22.63
CA ILE A 778 -47.75 -0.07 21.99
C ILE A 778 -46.22 -0.07 22.08
N SER A 779 -45.57 0.31 20.99
CA SER A 779 -44.11 0.49 20.93
C SER A 779 -43.77 1.92 21.36
N THR A 780 -43.35 2.10 22.61
CA THR A 780 -42.90 3.41 23.11
C THR A 780 -41.42 3.60 22.83
N LYS A 781 -41.09 4.56 21.97
CA LYS A 781 -39.70 4.89 21.58
C LYS A 781 -38.99 5.70 22.67
N LEU A 782 -37.73 5.38 22.93
CA LEU A 782 -36.85 6.11 23.85
C LEU A 782 -35.70 6.80 23.11
N ILE A 783 -35.20 6.16 22.05
CA ILE A 783 -34.21 6.72 21.14
C ILE A 783 -34.83 6.68 19.75
N GLU A 784 -35.01 7.85 19.13
CA GLU A 784 -35.50 7.94 17.76
C GLU A 784 -34.40 7.57 16.76
N ARG A 785 -34.78 7.10 15.57
CA ARG A 785 -33.84 6.92 14.46
C ARG A 785 -33.11 8.24 14.13
N ASN A 786 -31.94 8.12 13.54
CA ASN A 786 -31.01 9.22 13.24
C ASN A 786 -30.48 9.97 14.49
N THR A 787 -30.63 9.41 15.70
CA THR A 787 -29.94 9.94 16.89
C THR A 787 -28.45 9.63 16.78
N THR A 788 -27.59 10.66 16.94
CA THR A 788 -26.13 10.53 16.96
C THR A 788 -25.67 9.53 18.02
N ILE A 789 -24.71 8.69 17.67
CA ILE A 789 -24.11 7.67 18.54
C ILE A 789 -22.62 7.96 18.78
N PRO A 790 -22.06 7.60 19.96
CA PRO A 790 -22.71 6.92 21.09
C PRO A 790 -23.72 7.80 21.84
N THR A 791 -24.77 7.19 22.41
CA THR A 791 -25.83 7.92 23.12
C THR A 791 -26.43 7.11 24.27
N ARG A 792 -26.98 7.81 25.26
CA ARG A 792 -27.64 7.20 26.42
C ARG A 792 -28.93 7.93 26.77
N LYS A 793 -30.03 7.19 26.93
CA LYS A 793 -31.35 7.71 27.34
C LYS A 793 -31.96 6.82 28.42
N SER A 794 -32.55 7.45 29.44
CA SER A 794 -33.32 6.78 30.49
C SER A 794 -34.74 7.30 30.51
N GLN A 795 -35.70 6.42 30.79
CA GLN A 795 -37.09 6.79 31.04
C GLN A 795 -37.67 5.95 32.18
N ILE A 796 -38.49 6.58 33.02
CA ILE A 796 -39.13 5.93 34.16
C ILE A 796 -40.49 5.38 33.72
N PHE A 797 -40.70 4.10 33.99
CA PHE A 797 -41.95 3.36 33.86
C PHE A 797 -42.45 2.89 35.24
N SER A 798 -43.65 2.33 35.29
CA SER A 798 -44.22 1.79 36.52
C SER A 798 -44.99 0.50 36.28
N THR A 799 -45.46 -0.15 37.35
CA THR A 799 -46.23 -1.39 37.28
C THR A 799 -47.62 -1.16 36.67
N ALA A 800 -48.07 -2.15 35.90
CA ALA A 800 -49.35 -2.15 35.21
C ALA A 800 -50.52 -2.67 36.09
N ALA A 801 -50.21 -3.39 37.17
CA ALA A 801 -51.18 -4.00 38.08
C ALA A 801 -50.79 -3.85 39.56
N ASP A 802 -51.80 -3.85 40.43
CA ASP A 802 -51.62 -3.81 41.88
C ASP A 802 -50.90 -5.08 42.37
N GLY A 803 -49.92 -4.91 43.27
CA GLY A 803 -49.17 -6.03 43.84
C GLY A 803 -48.20 -6.72 42.87
N GLN A 804 -47.96 -6.14 41.68
CA GLN A 804 -47.03 -6.69 40.68
C GLN A 804 -45.59 -6.72 41.21
N THR A 805 -45.03 -7.92 41.39
CA THR A 805 -43.67 -8.12 41.95
C THR A 805 -42.57 -8.32 40.90
N ALA A 806 -42.93 -8.30 39.61
CA ALA A 806 -42.00 -8.41 38.49
C ALA A 806 -42.50 -7.57 37.29
N VAL A 807 -41.60 -6.89 36.59
CA VAL A 807 -41.91 -6.13 35.36
C VAL A 807 -41.16 -6.73 34.19
N SER A 808 -41.89 -7.11 33.14
CA SER A 808 -41.30 -7.63 31.90
C SER A 808 -40.97 -6.46 30.97
N ILE A 809 -39.70 -6.37 30.57
CA ILE A 809 -39.19 -5.38 29.63
C ILE A 809 -39.05 -6.08 28.28
N HIS A 810 -39.85 -5.68 27.30
CA HIS A 810 -39.75 -6.17 25.93
C HIS A 810 -39.17 -5.08 25.04
N VAL A 811 -37.94 -5.29 24.58
CA VAL A 811 -37.18 -4.31 23.79
C VAL A 811 -37.41 -4.52 22.30
N LEU A 812 -37.65 -3.42 21.59
CA LEU A 812 -38.08 -3.37 20.20
C LEU A 812 -37.20 -2.42 19.38
N GLN A 813 -37.04 -2.72 18.10
CA GLN A 813 -36.45 -1.83 17.10
C GLN A 813 -37.38 -1.68 15.90
N GLY A 814 -37.69 -0.43 15.54
CA GLY A 814 -38.53 -0.12 14.37
C GLY A 814 -39.41 1.11 14.53
N GLU A 815 -40.11 1.44 13.45
CA GLU A 815 -40.86 2.70 13.28
C GLU A 815 -42.38 2.55 13.39
N ARG A 816 -42.88 1.34 13.67
CA ARG A 816 -44.31 1.06 13.72
C ARG A 816 -44.85 1.36 15.13
N GLU A 817 -46.11 1.78 15.22
CA GLU A 817 -46.76 2.11 16.50
C GLU A 817 -47.02 0.87 17.38
N MET A 818 -47.30 -0.28 16.75
CA MET A 818 -47.63 -1.51 17.47
C MET A 818 -46.38 -2.36 17.66
N ALA A 819 -46.16 -2.85 18.89
CA ALA A 819 -45.01 -3.67 19.25
C ALA A 819 -44.88 -4.93 18.37
N SER A 820 -45.99 -5.57 18.03
CA SER A 820 -46.02 -6.77 17.18
C SER A 820 -45.60 -6.55 15.72
N GLN A 821 -45.44 -5.29 15.31
CA GLN A 821 -45.03 -4.91 13.94
C GLN A 821 -43.56 -4.46 13.87
N ASN A 822 -42.87 -4.39 15.01
CA ASN A 822 -41.46 -4.06 15.12
C ASN A 822 -40.64 -5.31 15.43
N ARG A 823 -39.32 -5.21 15.24
CA ARG A 823 -38.41 -6.32 15.54
C ARG A 823 -38.19 -6.42 17.04
N THR A 824 -38.48 -7.57 17.62
CA THR A 824 -38.07 -7.89 19.00
C THR A 824 -36.56 -8.05 19.06
N LEU A 825 -35.91 -7.28 19.93
CA LEU A 825 -34.49 -7.42 20.23
C LEU A 825 -34.25 -8.33 21.43
N GLY A 826 -35.10 -8.23 22.46
CA GLY A 826 -34.97 -9.06 23.67
C GLY A 826 -36.13 -8.88 24.64
N LYS A 827 -36.26 -9.83 25.57
CA LYS A 827 -37.23 -9.78 26.68
C LYS A 827 -36.53 -10.19 27.97
N PHE A 828 -36.74 -9.45 29.05
CA PHE A 828 -36.21 -9.79 30.36
C PHE A 828 -37.10 -9.26 31.49
N ASP A 829 -37.07 -9.94 32.62
CA ASP A 829 -37.92 -9.61 33.77
C ASP A 829 -37.09 -8.98 34.90
N LEU A 830 -37.49 -7.79 35.35
CA LEU A 830 -37.02 -7.21 36.60
C LEU A 830 -37.85 -7.79 37.75
N ILE A 831 -37.29 -8.77 38.44
CA ILE A 831 -37.94 -9.51 39.52
C ILE A 831 -37.62 -8.95 40.91
N GLY A 832 -38.53 -9.17 41.86
CA GLY A 832 -38.31 -8.83 43.26
C GLY A 832 -38.65 -7.38 43.61
N ILE A 833 -39.61 -6.80 42.87
CA ILE A 833 -40.24 -5.52 43.16
C ILE A 833 -41.21 -5.73 44.36
N PRO A 834 -41.19 -4.88 45.40
CA PRO A 834 -42.12 -4.97 46.51
C PRO A 834 -43.58 -4.80 46.06
N ALA A 835 -44.51 -5.54 46.67
CA ALA A 835 -45.93 -5.39 46.38
C ALA A 835 -46.41 -3.98 46.77
N ALA A 836 -46.84 -3.21 45.77
CA ALA A 836 -47.36 -1.86 45.92
C ALA A 836 -48.55 -1.63 44.96
N PRO A 837 -49.39 -0.61 45.18
CA PRO A 837 -50.40 -0.21 44.20
C PRO A 837 -49.76 0.09 42.83
N ARG A 838 -50.50 -0.15 41.74
CA ARG A 838 -50.06 0.18 40.38
C ARG A 838 -49.61 1.65 40.31
N GLY A 839 -48.57 1.93 39.55
CA GLY A 839 -48.06 3.31 39.41
C GLY A 839 -47.09 3.76 40.52
N VAL A 840 -46.90 2.97 41.59
CA VAL A 840 -45.99 3.34 42.70
C VAL A 840 -44.53 2.93 42.46
N PRO A 841 -44.20 1.69 42.05
CA PRO A 841 -42.81 1.32 41.74
C PRO A 841 -42.26 2.16 40.60
N GLN A 842 -41.03 2.68 40.73
CA GLN A 842 -40.38 3.49 39.70
C GLN A 842 -39.29 2.68 39.02
N ILE A 843 -39.57 2.20 37.82
CA ILE A 843 -38.67 1.37 37.03
C ILE A 843 -37.99 2.24 35.98
N GLU A 844 -36.74 2.64 36.24
CA GLU A 844 -35.92 3.33 35.25
C GLU A 844 -35.41 2.33 34.23
N VAL A 845 -35.73 2.55 32.96
CA VAL A 845 -35.21 1.79 31.83
C VAL A 845 -34.23 2.67 31.07
N THR A 846 -32.99 2.22 30.94
CA THR A 846 -31.90 2.93 30.27
C THR A 846 -31.47 2.17 29.04
N PHE A 847 -31.41 2.88 27.91
CA PHE A 847 -30.79 2.46 26.66
C PHE A 847 -29.46 3.18 26.50
N ASP A 848 -28.42 2.43 26.14
CA ASP A 848 -27.09 2.92 25.81
C ASP A 848 -26.68 2.31 24.47
N ILE A 849 -26.25 3.14 23.51
CA ILE A 849 -25.78 2.72 22.20
C ILE A 849 -24.30 3.11 22.09
N ASP A 850 -23.44 2.13 21.81
CA ASP A 850 -22.01 2.35 21.66
C ASP A 850 -21.62 2.92 20.28
N ALA A 851 -20.33 3.17 20.07
CA ALA A 851 -19.81 3.68 18.79
C ALA A 851 -19.87 2.67 17.62
N ASN A 852 -20.21 1.39 17.87
CA ASN A 852 -20.48 0.38 16.85
C ASN A 852 -21.98 0.30 16.49
N GLY A 853 -22.83 1.03 17.21
CA GLY A 853 -24.28 0.95 17.10
C GLY A 853 -24.90 -0.23 17.87
N ILE A 854 -24.18 -0.82 18.83
CA ILE A 854 -24.65 -1.96 19.64
C ILE A 854 -25.43 -1.46 20.85
N VAL A 855 -26.58 -2.10 21.13
CA VAL A 855 -27.52 -1.65 22.16
C VAL A 855 -27.32 -2.38 23.50
N HIS A 856 -27.21 -1.61 24.59
CA HIS A 856 -27.23 -2.08 25.96
C HIS A 856 -28.49 -1.58 26.66
N VAL A 857 -29.25 -2.47 27.31
CA VAL A 857 -30.48 -2.09 28.02
C VAL A 857 -30.41 -2.52 29.48
N SER A 858 -30.74 -1.60 30.38
CA SER A 858 -30.82 -1.88 31.81
C SER A 858 -32.15 -1.39 32.37
N ALA A 859 -32.68 -2.12 33.34
CA ALA A 859 -33.87 -1.75 34.09
C ALA A 859 -33.54 -1.76 35.58
N LYS A 860 -33.83 -0.66 36.28
CA LYS A 860 -33.55 -0.47 37.70
C LYS A 860 -34.79 0.00 38.43
N ASP A 861 -35.16 -0.69 39.50
CA ASP A 861 -36.14 -0.16 40.46
C ASP A 861 -35.45 0.87 41.36
N LEU A 862 -35.86 2.14 41.23
CA LEU A 862 -35.29 3.24 42.00
C LEU A 862 -35.61 3.13 43.50
N GLY A 863 -36.67 2.43 43.89
CA GLY A 863 -37.05 2.25 45.28
C GLY A 863 -36.18 1.24 46.02
N THR A 864 -35.87 0.10 45.38
CA THR A 864 -35.05 -0.97 45.99
C THR A 864 -33.58 -0.95 45.57
N GLY A 865 -33.23 -0.20 44.53
CA GLY A 865 -31.91 -0.22 43.91
C GLY A 865 -31.61 -1.51 43.13
N LYS A 866 -32.55 -2.46 43.08
CA LYS A 866 -32.39 -3.69 42.30
C LYS A 866 -32.35 -3.36 40.82
N GLU A 867 -31.39 -3.96 40.15
CA GLU A 867 -31.13 -3.73 38.75
C GLU A 867 -31.06 -5.08 38.02
N GLN A 868 -31.61 -5.10 36.81
CA GLN A 868 -31.40 -6.14 35.83
C GLN A 868 -30.87 -5.49 34.57
N LYS A 869 -29.72 -5.98 34.10
CA LYS A 869 -29.13 -5.53 32.85
C LYS A 869 -29.25 -6.67 31.87
N ILE A 870 -29.70 -6.35 30.67
CA ILE A 870 -29.48 -7.20 29.52
C ILE A 870 -28.51 -6.45 28.63
N ARG A 871 -27.34 -7.05 28.40
CA ARG A 871 -26.68 -6.71 27.15
C ARG A 871 -27.56 -7.33 26.08
N ILE A 872 -28.14 -6.51 25.21
CA ILE A 872 -28.78 -7.03 24.02
C ILE A 872 -27.65 -7.45 23.09
N GLU A 873 -27.02 -8.55 23.47
CA GLU A 873 -26.36 -9.42 22.53
C GLU A 873 -27.54 -10.03 21.78
N SER A 874 -28.02 -9.34 20.74
CA SER A 874 -28.92 -9.98 19.79
C SER A 874 -28.18 -11.23 19.37
N SER A 875 -28.62 -12.39 19.86
CA SER A 875 -27.93 -13.64 19.58
C SER A 875 -27.76 -13.67 18.07
N SER A 876 -26.53 -13.68 17.57
CA SER A 876 -26.25 -13.84 16.15
C SER A 876 -26.72 -15.22 15.63
N GLY A 877 -27.38 -16.00 16.50
CA GLY A 877 -27.63 -17.42 16.40
C GLY A 877 -26.49 -18.25 17.00
N LEU A 878 -25.45 -17.61 17.56
CA LEU A 878 -24.24 -18.28 18.07
C LEU A 878 -23.95 -17.89 19.51
N SER A 879 -23.58 -18.86 20.35
CA SER A 879 -23.03 -18.63 21.68
C SER A 879 -21.52 -18.36 21.62
N GLU A 880 -20.93 -17.80 22.69
CA GLU A 880 -19.47 -17.64 22.75
C GLU A 880 -18.72 -18.97 22.55
N LYS A 881 -19.27 -20.07 23.07
CA LYS A 881 -18.74 -21.42 22.88
C LYS A 881 -18.79 -21.85 21.41
N ASP A 882 -19.86 -21.53 20.71
CA ASP A 882 -19.97 -21.83 19.27
C ASP A 882 -18.95 -21.01 18.48
N ILE A 883 -18.78 -19.72 18.82
CA ILE A 883 -17.78 -18.85 18.19
C ILE A 883 -16.37 -19.40 18.44
N GLU A 884 -16.03 -19.79 19.66
CA GLU A 884 -14.72 -20.39 19.97
C GLU A 884 -14.49 -21.71 19.23
N GLN A 885 -15.53 -22.54 19.08
CA GLN A 885 -15.45 -23.75 18.29
C GLN A 885 -15.24 -23.42 16.80
N MET A 886 -15.97 -22.45 16.26
CA MET A 886 -15.83 -21.99 14.88
C MET A 886 -14.46 -21.35 14.61
N VAL A 887 -13.89 -20.63 15.57
CA VAL A 887 -12.50 -20.12 15.48
C VAL A 887 -11.53 -21.30 15.33
N LYS A 888 -11.65 -22.34 16.18
CA LYS A 888 -10.82 -23.55 16.08
C LYS A 888 -11.01 -24.27 14.76
N ASP A 889 -12.25 -24.42 14.31
CA ASP A 889 -12.56 -25.07 13.03
C ASP A 889 -11.99 -24.24 11.86
N ALA A 890 -12.04 -22.92 11.92
CA ALA A 890 -11.46 -22.02 10.94
C ALA A 890 -9.92 -22.06 10.92
N GLU A 891 -9.27 -22.24 12.08
CA GLU A 891 -7.82 -22.49 12.20
C GLU A 891 -7.43 -23.85 11.61
N LEU A 892 -8.21 -24.90 11.90
CA LEU A 892 -7.99 -26.23 11.31
C LEU A 892 -8.10 -26.19 9.79
N HIS A 893 -9.11 -25.51 9.25
CA HIS A 893 -9.24 -25.33 7.81
C HIS A 893 -8.10 -24.52 7.21
N ALA A 894 -7.60 -23.48 7.89
CA ALA A 894 -6.42 -22.75 7.42
C ALA A 894 -5.16 -23.65 7.34
N GLU A 895 -4.99 -24.58 8.27
CA GLU A 895 -3.90 -25.58 8.21
C GLU A 895 -4.12 -26.64 7.12
N GLU A 896 -5.36 -27.04 6.85
CA GLU A 896 -5.69 -27.90 5.70
C GLU A 896 -5.37 -27.18 4.38
N ASP A 897 -5.79 -25.92 4.23
CA ASP A 897 -5.54 -25.06 3.07
C ASP A 897 -4.01 -24.89 2.84
N LYS A 898 -3.24 -24.74 3.93
CA LYS A 898 -1.77 -24.63 3.88
C LYS A 898 -1.10 -25.92 3.40
N LYS A 899 -1.52 -27.09 3.90
CA LYS A 899 -1.00 -28.40 3.46
C LYS A 899 -1.33 -28.66 1.99
N GLU A 900 -2.52 -28.28 1.56
CA GLU A 900 -2.95 -28.39 0.18
C GLU A 900 -2.12 -27.50 -0.75
N ARG A 901 -1.87 -26.25 -0.34
CA ARG A 901 -0.96 -25.34 -1.05
C ARG A 901 0.45 -25.91 -1.17
N GLU A 902 1.03 -26.41 -0.07
CA GLU A 902 2.36 -27.05 -0.08
C GLU A 902 2.39 -28.22 -1.07
N ARG A 903 1.32 -29.03 -1.12
CA ARG A 903 1.19 -30.12 -2.08
C ARG A 903 1.23 -29.62 -3.53
N ILE A 904 0.53 -28.53 -3.84
CA ILE A 904 0.48 -27.96 -5.19
C ILE A 904 1.85 -27.36 -5.56
N GLU A 905 2.49 -26.62 -4.66
CA GLU A 905 3.82 -26.02 -4.87
C GLU A 905 4.87 -27.09 -5.20
N VAL A 906 4.96 -28.14 -4.37
CA VAL A 906 5.88 -29.27 -4.58
C VAL A 906 5.65 -29.96 -5.93
N ARG A 907 4.39 -30.07 -6.37
CA ARG A 907 4.07 -30.66 -7.69
C ARG A 907 4.45 -29.74 -8.84
N ASN A 908 4.25 -28.45 -8.71
CA ASN A 908 4.62 -27.49 -9.75
C ASN A 908 6.14 -27.42 -9.90
N GLU A 909 6.88 -27.45 -8.79
CA GLU A 909 8.35 -27.55 -8.80
C GLU A 909 8.81 -28.84 -9.49
N ALA A 910 8.21 -29.98 -9.12
CA ALA A 910 8.49 -31.27 -9.75
C ALA A 910 8.20 -31.26 -11.26
N ASP A 911 7.06 -30.72 -11.68
CA ASP A 911 6.64 -30.67 -13.09
C ASP A 911 7.56 -29.74 -13.91
N SER A 912 7.88 -28.56 -13.37
CA SER A 912 8.81 -27.61 -13.99
C SER A 912 10.22 -28.20 -14.14
N LEU A 913 10.73 -28.85 -13.09
CA LEU A 913 12.04 -29.52 -13.13
C LEU A 913 12.02 -30.66 -14.14
N MET A 914 11.00 -31.51 -14.13
CA MET A 914 10.82 -32.61 -15.08
C MET A 914 10.81 -32.09 -16.52
N TYR A 915 9.99 -31.08 -16.83
CA TYR A 915 9.92 -30.49 -18.16
C TYR A 915 11.26 -29.90 -18.62
N SER A 916 11.94 -29.13 -17.75
CA SER A 916 13.24 -28.55 -18.08
C SER A 916 14.30 -29.63 -18.33
N THR A 917 14.29 -30.70 -17.54
CA THR A 917 15.22 -31.82 -17.67
C THR A 917 14.94 -32.64 -18.93
N GLU A 918 13.68 -32.93 -19.24
CA GLU A 918 13.26 -33.60 -20.48
C GLU A 918 13.70 -32.80 -21.72
N LYS A 919 13.55 -31.48 -21.69
CA LYS A 919 13.99 -30.59 -22.78
C LYS A 919 15.51 -30.59 -22.92
N SER A 920 16.25 -30.41 -21.84
CA SER A 920 17.72 -30.46 -21.88
C SER A 920 18.25 -31.83 -22.31
N LEU A 921 17.56 -32.93 -21.94
CA LEU A 921 17.93 -34.27 -22.37
C LEU A 921 17.70 -34.45 -23.88
N LYS A 922 16.67 -33.82 -24.44
CA LYS A 922 16.43 -33.81 -25.88
C LYS A 922 17.48 -33.01 -26.65
N ASP A 923 17.90 -31.88 -26.10
CA ASP A 923 18.80 -30.93 -26.78
C ASP A 923 20.29 -31.30 -26.63
N TYR A 924 20.66 -31.96 -25.51
CA TYR A 924 22.06 -32.24 -25.14
C TYR A 924 22.32 -33.71 -24.76
N GLY A 925 21.31 -34.58 -24.80
CA GLY A 925 21.43 -35.97 -24.35
C GLY A 925 22.41 -36.83 -25.17
N ASP A 926 22.83 -36.36 -26.34
CA ASP A 926 23.87 -37.03 -27.16
C ASP A 926 25.31 -36.66 -26.71
N LYS A 927 25.45 -35.74 -25.74
CA LYS A 927 26.74 -35.27 -25.20
C LYS A 927 27.10 -35.85 -23.83
N ILE A 928 26.20 -36.65 -23.25
CA ILE A 928 26.42 -37.37 -21.99
C ILE A 928 26.51 -38.88 -22.24
N SER A 929 27.01 -39.64 -21.28
CA SER A 929 27.09 -41.10 -21.44
C SER A 929 25.71 -41.77 -21.44
N ASP A 930 25.57 -42.90 -22.12
CA ASP A 930 24.31 -43.69 -22.12
C ASP A 930 23.89 -44.11 -20.70
N GLU A 931 24.87 -44.32 -19.80
CA GLU A 931 24.62 -44.64 -18.39
C GLU A 931 23.99 -43.45 -17.63
N GLU A 932 24.47 -42.23 -17.87
CA GLU A 932 23.91 -41.01 -17.27
C GLU A 932 22.54 -40.67 -17.87
N LYS A 933 22.37 -40.86 -19.17
CA LYS A 933 21.08 -40.69 -19.85
C LYS A 933 20.02 -41.61 -19.27
N ALA A 934 20.34 -42.88 -19.06
CA ALA A 934 19.45 -43.86 -18.43
C ALA A 934 19.11 -43.49 -16.97
N LYS A 935 20.06 -42.94 -16.20
CA LYS A 935 19.81 -42.46 -14.83
C LYS A 935 18.83 -41.29 -14.79
N ILE A 936 18.95 -40.33 -15.71
CA ILE A 936 18.05 -39.17 -15.81
C ILE A 936 16.65 -39.62 -16.25
N GLU A 937 16.54 -40.48 -17.27
CA GLU A 937 15.25 -41.03 -17.73
C GLU A 937 14.53 -41.83 -16.63
N SER A 938 15.28 -42.61 -15.84
CA SER A 938 14.75 -43.33 -14.68
C SER A 938 14.26 -42.36 -13.60
N ALA A 939 15.00 -41.29 -13.30
CA ALA A 939 14.60 -40.30 -12.31
C ALA A 939 13.35 -39.51 -12.73
N ILE A 940 13.22 -39.19 -14.02
CA ILE A 940 12.01 -38.59 -14.61
C ILE A 940 10.81 -39.54 -14.45
N SER A 941 10.98 -40.82 -14.80
CA SER A 941 9.93 -41.82 -14.67
C SER A 941 9.48 -42.03 -13.22
N ASP A 942 10.44 -42.09 -12.29
CA ASP A 942 10.18 -42.22 -10.86
C ASP A 942 9.43 -41.00 -10.30
N LEU A 943 9.85 -39.79 -10.66
CA LEU A 943 9.16 -38.56 -10.25
C LEU A 943 7.74 -38.51 -10.81
N LYS A 944 7.56 -38.89 -12.08
CA LYS A 944 6.25 -38.98 -12.72
C LYS A 944 5.33 -39.98 -12.01
N ALA A 945 5.87 -41.12 -11.56
CA ALA A 945 5.14 -42.09 -10.76
C ALA A 945 4.77 -41.54 -9.37
N ALA A 946 5.71 -40.90 -8.66
CA ALA A 946 5.46 -40.26 -7.36
C ALA A 946 4.39 -39.16 -7.45
N MET A 947 4.37 -38.40 -8.56
CA MET A 947 3.31 -37.44 -8.82
C MET A 947 1.94 -38.13 -8.94
N THR A 948 1.82 -39.39 -9.35
CA THR A 948 0.51 -40.08 -9.34
C THR A 948 0.05 -40.53 -7.95
N SER A 949 0.95 -40.75 -7.00
CA SER A 949 0.65 -41.30 -5.67
C SER A 949 0.18 -40.24 -4.65
N ASN A 950 0.38 -38.95 -4.93
CA ASN A 950 0.01 -37.80 -4.09
C ASN A 950 0.66 -37.75 -2.68
N VAL A 951 1.80 -38.42 -2.47
CA VAL A 951 2.54 -38.37 -1.21
C VAL A 951 3.61 -37.26 -1.28
N ILE A 952 3.47 -36.20 -0.48
CA ILE A 952 4.35 -34.99 -0.55
C ILE A 952 5.83 -35.36 -0.37
N ASP A 953 6.16 -36.15 0.65
CA ASP A 953 7.55 -36.51 0.97
C ASP A 953 8.20 -37.35 -0.16
N ASP A 954 7.42 -38.20 -0.82
CA ASP A 954 7.87 -39.01 -1.95
C ASP A 954 8.16 -38.13 -3.18
N ILE A 955 7.28 -37.15 -3.47
CA ILE A 955 7.50 -36.18 -4.55
C ILE A 955 8.76 -35.35 -4.26
N LYS A 956 8.94 -34.83 -3.04
CA LYS A 956 10.15 -34.07 -2.67
C LYS A 956 11.42 -34.90 -2.86
N ALA A 957 11.44 -36.13 -2.34
CA ALA A 957 12.59 -37.01 -2.46
C ALA A 957 12.94 -37.35 -3.93
N LYS A 958 11.93 -37.56 -4.77
CA LYS A 958 12.14 -37.82 -6.20
C LYS A 958 12.51 -36.56 -7.00
N THR A 959 12.02 -35.38 -6.60
CA THR A 959 12.45 -34.09 -7.15
C THR A 959 13.94 -33.86 -6.87
N GLU A 960 14.40 -34.10 -5.64
CA GLU A 960 15.83 -34.01 -5.28
C GLU A 960 16.67 -35.02 -6.08
N ALA A 961 16.20 -36.26 -6.22
CA ALA A 961 16.90 -37.29 -7.01
C ALA A 961 17.04 -36.89 -8.49
N LEU A 962 15.99 -36.32 -9.09
CA LEU A 962 16.05 -35.78 -10.45
C LEU A 962 17.01 -34.60 -10.55
N GLN A 963 16.98 -33.68 -9.58
CA GLN A 963 17.87 -32.52 -9.54
C GLN A 963 19.35 -32.95 -9.47
N GLN A 964 19.66 -33.95 -8.66
CA GLN A 964 21.02 -34.52 -8.58
C GLN A 964 21.45 -35.18 -9.89
N ALA A 965 20.55 -35.94 -10.54
CA ALA A 965 20.83 -36.55 -11.83
C ALA A 965 21.03 -35.49 -12.95
N ALA A 966 20.29 -34.37 -12.88
CA ALA A 966 20.35 -33.29 -13.86
C ALA A 966 21.63 -32.44 -13.78
N TYR A 967 22.39 -32.47 -12.66
CA TYR A 967 23.64 -31.70 -12.55
C TYR A 967 24.68 -32.07 -13.61
N LYS A 968 24.78 -33.35 -13.98
CA LYS A 968 25.72 -33.80 -15.02
C LYS A 968 25.36 -33.28 -16.42
N LEU A 969 24.06 -33.18 -16.70
CA LEU A 969 23.52 -32.60 -17.93
C LEU A 969 23.81 -31.08 -18.00
N ALA A 970 23.69 -30.38 -16.87
CA ALA A 970 24.02 -28.96 -16.76
C ALA A 970 25.52 -28.70 -16.95
N GLU A 971 26.42 -29.52 -16.37
CA GLU A 971 27.88 -29.41 -16.58
C GLU A 971 28.27 -29.45 -18.06
N GLU A 972 27.70 -30.37 -18.85
CA GLU A 972 27.97 -30.47 -20.29
C GLU A 972 27.31 -29.35 -21.11
N MET A 973 26.14 -28.86 -20.66
CA MET A 973 25.49 -27.69 -21.27
C MET A 973 26.36 -26.43 -21.12
N TYR A 974 26.93 -26.18 -19.94
CA TYR A 974 27.85 -25.07 -19.71
C TYR A 974 29.16 -25.20 -20.48
N LYS A 975 29.73 -26.41 -20.62
CA LYS A 975 30.90 -26.65 -21.48
C LYS A 975 30.61 -26.36 -22.95
N ALA A 976 29.40 -26.68 -23.43
CA ALA A 976 28.99 -26.39 -24.81
C ALA A 976 28.75 -24.89 -25.06
N THR A 977 28.17 -24.15 -24.10
CA THR A 977 27.94 -22.70 -24.24
C THR A 977 29.25 -21.91 -24.14
N ALA A 978 30.20 -22.35 -23.31
CA ALA A 978 31.56 -21.78 -23.26
C ALA A 978 32.34 -22.00 -24.57
N ALA A 979 32.12 -23.12 -25.27
CA ALA A 979 32.68 -23.36 -26.59
C ALA A 979 32.03 -22.53 -27.71
N GLN A 980 30.81 -22.01 -27.50
CA GLN A 980 30.06 -21.23 -28.49
C GLN A 980 30.32 -19.72 -28.38
N GLN A 981 30.65 -19.21 -27.19
CA GLN A 981 31.08 -17.81 -26.99
C GLN A 981 32.54 -17.52 -27.41
N GLY A 982 33.33 -18.55 -27.72
CA GLY A 982 34.67 -18.40 -28.30
C GLY A 982 34.71 -18.22 -29.82
N ALA A 983 33.55 -18.26 -30.52
CA ALA A 983 33.49 -18.35 -31.99
C ALA A 983 32.88 -17.13 -32.72
N GLU A 984 32.38 -16.11 -32.02
CA GLU A 984 31.84 -14.88 -32.65
C GLU A 984 32.52 -13.62 -32.10
N GLY A 985 33.70 -13.31 -32.64
CA GLY A 985 34.42 -12.11 -32.24
C GLY A 985 35.67 -11.84 -33.05
N GLN A 986 35.57 -11.85 -34.40
CA GLN A 986 36.35 -10.99 -35.33
C GLN A 986 36.10 -11.42 -36.80
N GLY A 987 35.18 -10.73 -37.48
CA GLY A 987 35.53 -10.08 -38.74
C GLY A 987 35.70 -8.57 -38.44
N PRO A 988 36.26 -7.72 -39.31
CA PRO A 988 36.82 -7.85 -40.67
C PRO A 988 38.32 -7.40 -40.68
N ASP A 989 39.15 -7.36 -41.74
CA ASP A 989 38.97 -6.78 -43.07
C ASP A 989 40.24 -7.01 -43.94
N THR A 990 40.02 -6.89 -45.26
CA THR A 990 40.91 -6.68 -46.43
C THR A 990 42.36 -6.19 -46.19
N GLN A 991 43.38 -6.56 -46.98
CA GLN A 991 43.44 -6.32 -48.42
C GLN A 991 44.21 -7.43 -49.14
N GLY A 992 43.56 -7.87 -50.21
CA GLY A 992 43.88 -8.95 -51.11
C GLY A 992 43.60 -8.45 -52.49
N GLN A 993 44.23 -7.36 -52.86
CA GLN A 993 45.15 -6.47 -52.14
C GLN A 993 46.32 -6.86 -51.16
N GLY A 994 47.01 -8.02 -51.18
CA GLY A 994 48.40 -8.11 -50.64
C GLY A 994 48.84 -9.07 -49.51
N SER A 995 49.33 -10.24 -49.92
CA SER A 995 50.66 -10.88 -49.63
C SER A 995 51.33 -10.92 -48.23
N SER A 996 51.40 -12.17 -47.73
CA SER A 996 52.59 -12.98 -47.38
C SER A 996 53.47 -12.74 -46.14
N SER A 997 53.67 -13.88 -45.44
CA SER A 997 54.88 -14.46 -44.81
C SER A 997 55.25 -14.16 -43.34
N GLN A 998 54.92 -15.16 -42.50
CA GLN A 998 55.75 -15.92 -41.53
C GLN A 998 56.83 -15.19 -40.70
N GLU A 999 56.77 -15.34 -39.37
CA GLU A 999 57.63 -16.28 -38.60
C GLU A 999 57.25 -16.40 -37.10
N LYS A 1000 57.93 -17.33 -36.42
CA LYS A 1000 57.59 -18.12 -35.21
C LYS A 1000 58.17 -17.60 -33.87
N LYS A 1001 57.58 -18.13 -32.77
CA LYS A 1001 58.13 -18.52 -31.41
C LYS A 1001 58.38 -17.40 -30.38
N ALA A 1002 57.72 -17.43 -29.20
CA ALA A 1002 58.00 -18.15 -27.90
C ALA A 1002 58.43 -17.08 -26.85
N ASP A 1003 58.16 -17.10 -25.53
CA ASP A 1003 58.09 -18.18 -24.54
C ASP A 1003 57.54 -17.66 -23.17
N ASP A 1004 57.30 -18.62 -22.26
CA ASP A 1004 57.44 -18.62 -20.79
C ASP A 1004 56.36 -18.13 -19.79
N GLY A 1005 56.13 -18.99 -18.78
CA GLY A 1005 56.00 -18.57 -17.36
C GLY A 1005 54.93 -19.23 -16.48
N VAL A 1006 55.34 -20.20 -15.66
CA VAL A 1006 54.60 -20.98 -14.64
C VAL A 1006 54.51 -20.24 -13.28
N GLU A 1007 53.50 -20.50 -12.43
CA GLU A 1007 53.66 -20.82 -10.98
C GLU A 1007 52.36 -21.26 -10.26
N ASP A 1008 52.45 -22.38 -9.54
CA ASP A 1008 51.47 -23.08 -8.69
C ASP A 1008 51.25 -22.38 -7.33
N ALA A 1009 50.12 -22.67 -6.66
CA ALA A 1009 50.10 -23.17 -5.26
C ALA A 1009 48.68 -23.49 -4.72
N ASP A 1010 48.55 -24.70 -4.17
CA ASP A 1010 47.42 -25.29 -3.44
C ASP A 1010 47.09 -24.62 -2.08
N TYR A 1011 45.84 -24.77 -1.57
CA TYR A 1011 45.51 -25.28 -0.21
C TYR A 1011 43.97 -25.37 0.03
N GLU A 1012 43.40 -26.57 0.19
CA GLU A 1012 42.98 -27.30 1.41
C GLU A 1012 41.78 -26.70 2.19
N VAL A 1013 40.68 -27.48 2.24
CA VAL A 1013 39.48 -27.23 3.06
C VAL A 1013 39.60 -28.07 4.34
N VAL A 1014 39.45 -27.43 5.48
CA VAL A 1014 39.25 -28.10 6.78
C VAL A 1014 37.88 -27.66 7.30
N ASP A 1015 37.11 -28.67 7.72
CA ASP A 1015 35.69 -28.71 8.12
C ASP A 1015 35.04 -27.42 8.68
#